data_AF-A0A0S2ZQF9-F1
#
_entry.id   AF-A0A0S2ZQF9-F1
#
_cell.length_a   1.000
_cell.length_b   1.000
_cell.length_c   1.000
_cell.angle_alpha   90.00
_cell.angle_beta   90.00
_cell.angle_gamma   90.00
#
_symmetry.space_group_name_H-M   'P 1'
#
loop_
_entity.id
_entity.type
_entity.pdbx_description
1 polymer ?
#
loop_
_entity_poly.entity_id
_entity_poly.type
_entity_poly.pdbx_seq_one_letter_code
_entity_poly.pdbx_strand_id
1 'polypeptide(L)'
;MEKFEKVKEFRDLSSLKLINKDNSTISLNEKFKNFQEIYSLITRDIKTNDKKWIFSKKDKVFYVPSEEILTTTSLNISDRSVIENHLLKISNNMNLKFSLPIKEIIQKLGNIYSQKKAVYFISSGDWCDENYDCCAVRGSFDGYHSIGICDIKSFIDNLDIRNQSLKIETNIIKEIDKKIEENAIEVDKYTDLNKFIDILSEIGVFDKAKAEKLIEKMKEEKYSIKNSSIKSNAKTIGDVIKYISKEISPKELLDRYKATLLENKELKDFEVILNYNLLDTEIINGEENPKKFRTLVNLYKTYKNYISCIYIKDNTEDTVELVFNFDKIISSAENREELFDGIEILYKDNDLGIEKEEIYNDKNIIYYKNGDIEEIYNPESDTKLSVYKYKDEGKEKRSYVNGILEGESFLEFENGDTETREYKNNILQGLAIEKKEDKVKEYFYNNGIREEMPVLKKYLSIDKERIYIDDYEENRLTDYSLGHWDLQNEDKDKEELEKILGKSVYDRDPKRDINNGGIVGIDFGTKSTVVVYQKDRTTILPMRISGGIILNNDVRDEDYENPTVIEFIDKVNFLKDYNAKEGRPNTKWDDVKVSYTAFNDLSEGRGEQFHSIISDIKQWAVRDESIKLKDKKGTEFEIPSYSELDKNKDKEDFLDPVELYAYYIGSYINTMKNGIYLEYYLSFPVTYKISVREKILDSFKRGIKKSLPIGIQNDEKIMKRFKVEHGSNEPAAYAVCALKTFKIEPIDEEDKIYYGVFDFGGGTTDFDFGIWKFGKDEDGYDYELEHFKAGGDIDLGGENIVKELAYKVFTNNSSKLKESKIHYTRPPYYTEIIEDILVDNSSVIARLNTRLLSERLRPVWENPECVKREKMEKEKVILYNPQNEEIKDIELKIDEDELHTLIKEKIESGIKKFFIKLEEAFEDEDVKEINIFLAGNSSKHPYVEEVFKRYQEEVKDKYLLKIYDVKAIKEANKDSKKVSPTGKTGVAYGLIYSRKGGKIKVTNRDEKANIGNEINFSYYVGTSKRDKFIPVITPSSKYEEYSFFGILTSDTFEIYCTTSPEAQTKQLEIEKAIVKRIALKNDYNGDEKYRIYIKANKNEPTKIHYIIVKKEEDVEIKEFLEEDDINLE
;
A
#
# COMPACT_ATOMS: atom_id res chain seq x y z
N MET A 1 -3.77 -1.19 -25.35
CA MET A 1 -5.25 -1.04 -25.45
C MET A 1 -5.72 -0.55 -26.82
N GLU A 2 -5.09 0.48 -27.43
CA GLU A 2 -5.54 1.03 -28.73
C GLU A 2 -5.60 0.01 -29.90
N LYS A 3 -4.75 -1.03 -29.92
CA LYS A 3 -4.66 -1.97 -31.05
C LYS A 3 -5.89 -2.90 -31.16
N PHE A 4 -6.36 -3.46 -30.05
CA PHE A 4 -7.52 -4.36 -30.02
C PHE A 4 -8.85 -3.61 -30.05
N GLU A 5 -8.95 -2.44 -29.38
CA GLU A 5 -10.18 -1.64 -29.39
C GLU A 5 -10.49 -1.07 -30.78
N LYS A 6 -9.46 -0.65 -31.55
CA LYS A 6 -9.65 -0.21 -32.94
C LYS A 6 -10.19 -1.32 -33.83
N VAL A 7 -9.78 -2.57 -33.63
CA VAL A 7 -10.19 -3.66 -34.52
C VAL A 7 -11.62 -4.16 -34.26
N LYS A 8 -12.20 -3.90 -33.07
CA LYS A 8 -13.61 -4.24 -32.79
C LYS A 8 -14.60 -3.61 -33.79
N GLU A 9 -14.25 -2.49 -34.43
CA GLU A 9 -15.09 -1.84 -35.45
C GLU A 9 -15.29 -2.71 -36.71
N PHE A 10 -14.41 -3.69 -36.94
CA PHE A 10 -14.48 -4.61 -38.07
C PHE A 10 -15.33 -5.86 -37.80
N ARG A 11 -15.92 -6.01 -36.60
CA ARG A 11 -16.85 -7.11 -36.28
C ARG A 11 -18.06 -7.06 -37.22
N ASP A 12 -18.36 -8.20 -37.86
CA ASP A 12 -19.60 -8.36 -38.59
C ASP A 12 -20.72 -8.76 -37.64
N LEU A 13 -21.43 -7.77 -37.10
CA LEU A 13 -22.53 -7.98 -36.14
C LEU A 13 -23.61 -8.93 -36.68
N SER A 14 -23.80 -9.00 -38.00
CA SER A 14 -24.79 -9.89 -38.62
C SER A 14 -24.40 -11.37 -38.56
N SER A 15 -23.12 -11.66 -38.32
CA SER A 15 -22.59 -13.02 -38.19
C SER A 15 -22.74 -13.63 -36.79
N LEU A 16 -23.22 -12.85 -35.81
CA LEU A 16 -23.24 -13.26 -34.40
C LEU A 16 -24.04 -14.54 -34.19
N LYS A 17 -23.41 -15.52 -33.54
CA LYS A 17 -24.05 -16.76 -33.08
C LYS A 17 -23.83 -16.98 -31.59
N LEU A 18 -24.77 -17.66 -30.97
CA LEU A 18 -24.61 -18.15 -29.61
C LEU A 18 -23.88 -19.49 -29.63
N ILE A 19 -22.95 -19.68 -28.70
CA ILE A 19 -22.27 -20.96 -28.45
C ILE A 19 -23.04 -21.66 -27.33
N ASN A 20 -23.44 -22.92 -27.55
CA ASN A 20 -24.08 -23.75 -26.55
C ASN A 20 -23.03 -24.49 -25.71
N LYS A 21 -23.44 -25.09 -24.57
CA LYS A 21 -22.57 -25.91 -23.70
C LYS A 21 -21.84 -27.07 -24.40
N ASP A 22 -22.37 -27.56 -25.51
CA ASP A 22 -21.76 -28.61 -26.33
C ASP A 22 -20.85 -28.07 -27.44
N ASN A 23 -20.51 -26.77 -27.39
CA ASN A 23 -19.75 -26.02 -28.40
C ASN A 23 -20.41 -25.94 -29.78
N SER A 24 -21.68 -26.30 -29.92
CA SER A 24 -22.44 -26.02 -31.14
C SER A 24 -22.83 -24.54 -31.22
N THR A 25 -22.78 -23.94 -32.41
CA THR A 25 -23.22 -22.56 -32.64
C THR A 25 -24.63 -22.51 -33.20
N ILE A 26 -25.48 -21.62 -32.69
CA ILE A 26 -26.85 -21.40 -33.19
C ILE A 26 -27.13 -19.90 -33.34
N SER A 27 -27.85 -19.51 -34.39
CA SER A 27 -28.31 -18.12 -34.51
C SER A 27 -29.47 -17.85 -33.55
N LEU A 28 -29.57 -16.62 -33.05
CA LEU A 28 -30.69 -16.22 -32.17
C LEU A 28 -32.05 -16.41 -32.86
N ASN A 29 -32.16 -16.09 -34.15
CA ASN A 29 -33.39 -16.28 -34.91
C ASN A 29 -33.83 -17.75 -34.99
N GLU A 30 -32.88 -18.67 -35.17
CA GLU A 30 -33.17 -20.11 -35.18
C GLU A 30 -33.63 -20.63 -33.82
N LYS A 31 -33.11 -20.06 -32.72
CA LYS A 31 -33.56 -20.37 -31.36
C LYS A 31 -35.04 -19.99 -31.15
N PHE A 32 -35.51 -18.94 -31.83
CA PHE A 32 -36.90 -18.46 -31.81
C PHE A 32 -37.78 -19.02 -32.93
N LYS A 33 -37.40 -20.14 -33.59
CA LYS A 33 -38.14 -20.70 -34.74
C LYS A 33 -39.65 -20.94 -34.52
N ASN A 34 -40.08 -21.21 -33.29
CA ASN A 34 -41.49 -21.44 -32.96
C ASN A 34 -42.30 -20.14 -32.76
N PHE A 35 -41.65 -18.96 -32.78
CA PHE A 35 -42.31 -17.68 -32.51
C PHE A 35 -43.47 -17.44 -33.48
N GLN A 36 -43.21 -17.56 -34.79
CA GLN A 36 -44.21 -17.35 -35.84
C GLN A 36 -45.41 -18.30 -35.69
N GLU A 37 -45.16 -19.60 -35.46
CA GLU A 37 -46.21 -20.60 -35.33
C GLU A 37 -47.15 -20.28 -34.17
N ILE A 38 -46.60 -19.97 -32.99
CA ILE A 38 -47.38 -19.66 -31.79
C ILE A 38 -48.08 -18.32 -31.91
N TYR A 39 -47.44 -17.31 -32.51
CA TYR A 39 -48.06 -16.01 -32.81
C TYR A 39 -49.30 -16.18 -33.69
N SER A 40 -49.17 -16.90 -34.81
CA SER A 40 -50.30 -17.14 -35.72
C SER A 40 -51.45 -17.88 -35.03
N LEU A 41 -51.17 -18.83 -34.14
CA LEU A 41 -52.20 -19.55 -33.38
C LEU A 41 -53.00 -18.60 -32.47
N ILE A 42 -52.32 -17.77 -31.69
CA ILE A 42 -52.98 -16.86 -30.72
C ILE A 42 -53.72 -15.73 -31.45
N THR A 43 -53.07 -15.10 -32.41
CA THR A 43 -53.63 -13.94 -33.11
C THR A 43 -54.84 -14.31 -33.95
N ARG A 44 -54.87 -15.51 -34.55
CA ARG A 44 -56.08 -16.04 -35.23
C ARG A 44 -57.26 -16.15 -34.27
N ASP A 45 -57.05 -16.58 -33.02
CA ASP A 45 -58.15 -16.65 -32.05
C ASP A 45 -58.60 -15.27 -31.55
N ILE A 46 -57.68 -14.31 -31.42
CA ILE A 46 -58.01 -12.92 -31.07
C ILE A 46 -58.77 -12.22 -32.22
N LYS A 47 -58.25 -12.26 -33.45
CA LYS A 47 -58.82 -11.58 -34.63
C LYS A 47 -60.04 -12.30 -35.21
N THR A 48 -59.90 -13.59 -35.51
CA THR A 48 -60.90 -14.36 -36.29
C THR A 48 -62.03 -14.92 -35.41
N ASN A 49 -61.75 -15.22 -34.13
CA ASN A 49 -62.71 -15.85 -33.22
C ASN A 49 -63.34 -14.89 -32.19
N ASP A 50 -63.16 -13.58 -32.35
CA ASP A 50 -63.70 -12.52 -31.46
C ASP A 50 -63.38 -12.77 -29.97
N LYS A 51 -62.18 -13.30 -29.69
CA LYS A 51 -61.79 -13.63 -28.31
C LYS A 51 -61.37 -12.37 -27.57
N LYS A 52 -62.30 -11.84 -26.78
CA LYS A 52 -62.14 -10.57 -26.03
C LYS A 52 -61.22 -10.66 -24.80
N TRP A 53 -60.87 -11.86 -24.34
CA TRP A 53 -59.97 -12.08 -23.20
C TRP A 53 -59.25 -13.43 -23.28
N ILE A 54 -58.05 -13.49 -22.70
CA ILE A 54 -57.20 -14.67 -22.60
C ILE A 54 -57.22 -15.16 -21.15
N PHE A 55 -57.53 -16.44 -20.91
CA PHE A 55 -57.61 -16.98 -19.55
C PHE A 55 -56.47 -17.95 -19.26
N SER A 56 -55.57 -17.56 -18.34
CA SER A 56 -54.60 -18.50 -17.78
C SER A 56 -55.25 -19.31 -16.66
N LYS A 57 -55.62 -20.55 -16.97
CA LYS A 57 -56.28 -21.46 -16.01
C LYS A 57 -55.39 -21.77 -14.80
N LYS A 58 -54.08 -21.89 -15.00
CA LYS A 58 -53.10 -22.15 -13.93
C LYS A 58 -53.08 -20.99 -12.94
N ASP A 59 -53.05 -19.77 -13.46
CA ASP A 59 -52.81 -18.57 -12.65
C ASP A 59 -54.11 -17.92 -12.16
N LYS A 60 -55.27 -18.37 -12.67
CA LYS A 60 -56.59 -17.80 -12.41
C LYS A 60 -56.65 -16.30 -12.71
N VAL A 61 -56.02 -15.91 -13.80
CA VAL A 61 -55.93 -14.53 -14.28
C VAL A 61 -56.42 -14.45 -15.72
N PHE A 62 -57.14 -13.38 -16.02
CA PHE A 62 -57.52 -12.99 -17.37
C PHE A 62 -56.65 -11.84 -17.85
N TYR A 63 -56.28 -11.85 -19.12
CA TYR A 63 -55.81 -10.66 -19.82
C TYR A 63 -56.92 -10.13 -20.72
N VAL A 64 -57.18 -8.83 -20.61
CA VAL A 64 -58.23 -8.12 -21.35
C VAL A 64 -57.57 -7.12 -22.29
N PRO A 65 -57.32 -7.46 -23.57
CA PRO A 65 -56.56 -6.62 -24.51
C PRO A 65 -57.22 -5.28 -24.85
N SER A 66 -58.54 -5.14 -24.69
CA SER A 66 -59.23 -3.86 -24.92
C SER A 66 -58.91 -2.81 -23.85
N GLU A 67 -58.66 -3.27 -22.62
CA GLU A 67 -58.41 -2.42 -21.45
C GLU A 67 -56.95 -2.42 -21.01
N GLU A 68 -56.10 -3.23 -21.64
CA GLU A 68 -54.66 -3.31 -21.31
C GLU A 68 -54.41 -3.64 -19.82
N ILE A 69 -55.25 -4.52 -19.24
CA ILE A 69 -55.24 -4.86 -17.82
C ILE A 69 -55.24 -6.39 -17.63
N LEU A 70 -54.58 -6.85 -16.58
CA LEU A 70 -54.74 -8.20 -16.05
C LEU A 70 -55.79 -8.19 -14.93
N THR A 71 -56.67 -9.18 -14.90
CA THR A 71 -57.70 -9.31 -13.85
C THR A 71 -57.70 -10.68 -13.21
N THR A 72 -58.07 -10.76 -11.93
CA THR A 72 -58.24 -12.05 -11.25
C THR A 72 -59.55 -12.73 -11.65
N THR A 73 -59.72 -14.01 -11.34
CA THR A 73 -61.08 -14.57 -11.24
C THR A 73 -61.90 -13.81 -10.20
N SER A 74 -63.16 -13.54 -10.49
CA SER A 74 -64.06 -12.86 -9.56
C SER A 74 -64.42 -13.75 -8.36
N LEU A 75 -64.72 -13.10 -7.24
CA LEU A 75 -65.34 -13.73 -6.08
C LEU A 75 -66.78 -13.21 -5.92
N ASN A 76 -67.63 -14.00 -5.26
CA ASN A 76 -68.97 -13.58 -4.83
C ASN A 76 -68.99 -13.52 -3.29
N ILE A 77 -68.29 -12.53 -2.73
CA ILE A 77 -68.20 -12.27 -1.30
C ILE A 77 -67.94 -10.77 -1.05
N SER A 78 -68.49 -10.22 0.03
CA SER A 78 -68.27 -8.84 0.50
C SER A 78 -67.27 -8.72 1.66
N ASP A 79 -66.79 -9.84 2.20
CA ASP A 79 -65.82 -9.86 3.30
C ASP A 79 -64.45 -9.36 2.83
N ARG A 80 -64.05 -8.20 3.34
CA ARG A 80 -62.79 -7.54 3.03
C ARG A 80 -61.57 -8.44 3.23
N SER A 81 -61.52 -9.22 4.31
CA SER A 81 -60.37 -10.09 4.59
C SER A 81 -60.24 -11.21 3.57
N VAL A 82 -61.37 -11.76 3.09
CA VAL A 82 -61.38 -12.82 2.09
C VAL A 82 -60.95 -12.28 0.73
N ILE A 83 -61.41 -11.07 0.37
CA ILE A 83 -61.02 -10.37 -0.85
C ILE A 83 -59.51 -10.10 -0.83
N GLU A 84 -59.00 -9.45 0.22
CA GLU A 84 -57.58 -9.12 0.36
C GLU A 84 -56.71 -10.39 0.32
N ASN A 85 -57.11 -11.48 0.98
CA ASN A 85 -56.39 -12.76 0.95
C ASN A 85 -56.37 -13.40 -0.45
N HIS A 86 -57.47 -13.33 -1.21
CA HIS A 86 -57.52 -13.85 -2.58
C HIS A 86 -56.63 -13.04 -3.53
N LEU A 87 -56.69 -11.70 -3.42
CA LEU A 87 -55.82 -10.81 -4.18
C LEU A 87 -54.35 -11.05 -3.84
N LEU A 88 -54.02 -11.19 -2.55
CA LEU A 88 -52.65 -11.48 -2.10
C LEU A 88 -52.16 -12.84 -2.62
N LYS A 89 -53.01 -13.87 -2.60
CA LYS A 89 -52.65 -15.20 -3.10
C LYS A 89 -52.31 -15.19 -4.60
N ILE A 90 -53.14 -14.54 -5.41
CA ILE A 90 -52.88 -14.42 -6.86
C ILE A 90 -51.67 -13.50 -7.10
N SER A 91 -51.55 -12.43 -6.32
CA SER A 91 -50.42 -11.51 -6.39
C SER A 91 -49.08 -12.22 -6.15
N ASN A 92 -49.01 -13.06 -5.12
CA ASN A 92 -47.83 -13.85 -4.80
C ASN A 92 -47.53 -14.91 -5.88
N ASN A 93 -48.56 -15.57 -6.43
CA ASN A 93 -48.38 -16.56 -7.48
C ASN A 93 -47.82 -15.98 -8.78
N MET A 94 -48.27 -14.78 -9.15
CA MET A 94 -47.85 -14.08 -10.37
C MET A 94 -46.64 -13.16 -10.17
N ASN A 95 -46.28 -12.90 -8.91
CA ASN A 95 -45.36 -11.83 -8.52
C ASN A 95 -45.77 -10.46 -9.08
N LEU A 96 -47.06 -10.15 -9.01
CA LEU A 96 -47.66 -8.89 -9.48
C LEU A 96 -48.64 -8.37 -8.43
N LYS A 97 -48.74 -7.06 -8.24
CA LYS A 97 -49.70 -6.49 -7.29
C LYS A 97 -51.07 -6.35 -7.95
N PHE A 98 -52.04 -7.13 -7.48
CA PHE A 98 -53.45 -6.93 -7.81
C PHE A 98 -54.15 -6.11 -6.73
N SER A 99 -54.92 -5.12 -7.13
CA SER A 99 -55.75 -4.29 -6.25
C SER A 99 -57.19 -4.25 -6.74
N LEU A 100 -58.12 -3.86 -5.88
CA LEU A 100 -59.48 -3.60 -6.31
C LEU A 100 -59.49 -2.43 -7.32
N PRO A 101 -60.30 -2.51 -8.40
CA PRO A 101 -60.42 -1.46 -9.40
C PRO A 101 -61.21 -0.26 -8.89
N ILE A 102 -60.98 0.89 -9.52
CA ILE A 102 -61.90 2.03 -9.41
C ILE A 102 -63.21 1.72 -10.14
N LYS A 103 -64.29 2.37 -9.72
CA LYS A 103 -65.63 2.23 -10.29
C LYS A 103 -65.69 2.33 -11.82
N GLU A 104 -64.91 3.23 -12.42
CA GLU A 104 -64.85 3.43 -13.88
C GLU A 104 -64.34 2.16 -14.60
N ILE A 105 -63.31 1.51 -14.07
CA ILE A 105 -62.75 0.29 -14.65
C ILE A 105 -63.75 -0.85 -14.54
N ILE A 106 -64.47 -0.96 -13.41
CA ILE A 106 -65.53 -1.96 -13.23
C ILE A 106 -66.62 -1.79 -14.31
N GLN A 107 -67.05 -0.56 -14.57
CA GLN A 107 -68.04 -0.27 -15.61
C GLN A 107 -67.53 -0.65 -17.01
N LYS A 108 -66.26 -0.34 -17.33
CA LYS A 108 -65.65 -0.73 -18.60
C LYS A 108 -65.62 -2.25 -18.77
N LEU A 109 -65.13 -2.98 -17.76
CA LEU A 109 -65.15 -4.45 -17.75
C LEU A 109 -66.57 -5.01 -17.88
N GLY A 110 -67.55 -4.35 -17.26
CA GLY A 110 -68.98 -4.65 -17.37
C GLY A 110 -69.59 -4.42 -18.76
N ASN A 111 -68.92 -3.73 -19.68
CA ASN A 111 -69.41 -3.52 -21.04
C ASN A 111 -68.76 -4.45 -22.06
N ILE A 112 -67.77 -5.25 -21.64
CA ILE A 112 -67.08 -6.18 -22.53
C ILE A 112 -67.96 -7.40 -22.78
N TYR A 113 -68.43 -7.55 -24.01
CA TYR A 113 -69.27 -8.65 -24.47
C TYR A 113 -68.55 -9.49 -25.51
N SER A 114 -68.50 -10.81 -25.30
CA SER A 114 -68.08 -11.76 -26.34
C SER A 114 -69.31 -12.23 -27.11
N GLN A 115 -69.41 -11.85 -28.39
CA GLN A 115 -70.52 -12.27 -29.25
C GLN A 115 -70.54 -13.79 -29.41
N LYS A 116 -69.35 -14.39 -29.56
CA LYS A 116 -69.19 -15.83 -29.78
C LYS A 116 -69.59 -16.68 -28.56
N LYS A 117 -69.22 -16.26 -27.35
CA LYS A 117 -69.58 -16.97 -26.11
C LYS A 117 -70.95 -16.54 -25.56
N ALA A 118 -71.57 -15.52 -26.16
CA ALA A 118 -72.83 -14.90 -25.73
C ALA A 118 -72.84 -14.47 -24.24
N VAL A 119 -71.67 -14.09 -23.71
CA VAL A 119 -71.49 -13.71 -22.30
C VAL A 119 -70.70 -12.41 -22.19
N TYR A 120 -71.01 -11.66 -21.15
CA TYR A 120 -70.18 -10.54 -20.73
C TYR A 120 -69.00 -11.01 -19.88
N PHE A 121 -67.93 -10.23 -19.87
CA PHE A 121 -66.71 -10.57 -19.14
C PHE A 121 -66.95 -10.71 -17.63
N ILE A 122 -67.63 -9.72 -17.02
CA ILE A 122 -68.13 -9.81 -15.65
C ILE A 122 -69.66 -9.91 -15.61
N SER A 123 -70.21 -10.60 -14.60
CA SER A 123 -71.65 -10.79 -14.39
C SER A 123 -72.35 -9.49 -13.97
N SER A 124 -73.67 -9.42 -14.16
CA SER A 124 -74.49 -8.37 -13.54
C SER A 124 -74.53 -8.55 -12.03
N GLY A 125 -74.58 -7.46 -11.27
CA GLY A 125 -74.58 -7.49 -9.80
C GLY A 125 -73.85 -6.29 -9.18
N ASP A 126 -73.66 -6.32 -7.87
CA ASP A 126 -72.99 -5.25 -7.11
C ASP A 126 -71.50 -5.57 -6.92
N TRP A 127 -70.63 -4.73 -7.48
CA TRP A 127 -69.18 -4.96 -7.54
C TRP A 127 -68.40 -4.00 -6.64
N CYS A 128 -67.52 -4.55 -5.81
CA CYS A 128 -66.68 -3.83 -4.86
C CYS A 128 -65.55 -3.06 -5.56
N ASP A 129 -65.44 -1.77 -5.30
CA ASP A 129 -64.37 -0.89 -5.77
C ASP A 129 -63.23 -0.75 -4.75
N GLU A 130 -62.20 0.04 -5.08
CA GLU A 130 -61.03 0.26 -4.22
C GLU A 130 -61.33 0.82 -2.81
N ASN A 131 -62.46 1.51 -2.64
CA ASN A 131 -62.92 2.05 -1.36
C ASN A 131 -63.78 1.05 -0.59
N TYR A 132 -63.95 -0.16 -1.15
CA TYR A 132 -64.88 -1.19 -0.72
C TYR A 132 -66.36 -0.81 -0.91
N ASP A 133 -66.63 0.21 -1.72
CA ASP A 133 -67.99 0.61 -2.06
C ASP A 133 -68.52 -0.27 -3.21
N CYS A 134 -69.82 -0.53 -3.22
CA CYS A 134 -70.45 -1.37 -4.23
C CYS A 134 -70.99 -0.53 -5.39
N CYS A 135 -70.65 -0.92 -6.62
CA CYS A 135 -71.18 -0.33 -7.85
C CYS A 135 -71.99 -1.36 -8.66
N ALA A 136 -73.22 -0.99 -9.01
CA ALA A 136 -74.09 -1.85 -9.79
C ALA A 136 -73.64 -1.91 -11.25
N VAL A 137 -73.43 -3.14 -11.76
CA VAL A 137 -73.11 -3.40 -13.17
C VAL A 137 -74.33 -4.03 -13.85
N ARG A 138 -74.88 -3.34 -14.86
CA ARG A 138 -76.05 -3.78 -15.64
C ARG A 138 -77.29 -4.17 -14.79
N GLY A 139 -77.52 -3.41 -13.70
CA GLY A 139 -78.61 -3.61 -12.73
C GLY A 139 -78.14 -4.26 -11.41
N SER A 140 -78.83 -4.00 -10.30
CA SER A 140 -78.55 -4.64 -9.00
C SER A 140 -79.41 -5.91 -8.84
N PHE A 141 -78.76 -7.04 -8.58
CA PHE A 141 -79.34 -8.36 -8.33
C PHE A 141 -78.41 -9.14 -7.37
N ASP A 142 -78.94 -10.17 -6.69
CA ASP A 142 -78.28 -10.93 -5.60
C ASP A 142 -76.81 -11.32 -5.88
N GLY A 143 -75.87 -10.72 -5.15
CA GLY A 143 -74.46 -11.08 -5.13
C GLY A 143 -73.54 -9.88 -4.92
N TYR A 144 -72.58 -10.02 -4.00
CA TYR A 144 -71.53 -9.02 -3.79
C TYR A 144 -70.25 -9.53 -4.44
N HIS A 145 -69.83 -8.91 -5.53
CA HIS A 145 -68.72 -9.37 -6.33
C HIS A 145 -67.45 -8.54 -6.11
N SER A 146 -66.30 -9.17 -6.27
CA SER A 146 -65.01 -8.49 -6.28
C SER A 146 -64.10 -9.08 -7.36
N ILE A 147 -63.24 -8.24 -7.93
CA ILE A 147 -62.23 -8.62 -8.92
C ILE A 147 -60.98 -7.78 -8.65
N GLY A 148 -59.81 -8.39 -8.72
CA GLY A 148 -58.56 -7.66 -8.70
C GLY A 148 -58.15 -7.25 -10.10
N ILE A 149 -57.55 -6.08 -10.23
CA ILE A 149 -56.89 -5.61 -11.44
C ILE A 149 -55.40 -5.38 -11.19
N CYS A 150 -54.60 -5.56 -12.22
CA CYS A 150 -53.20 -5.16 -12.28
C CYS A 150 -52.99 -4.40 -13.59
N ASP A 151 -52.62 -3.13 -13.48
CA ASP A 151 -52.32 -2.27 -14.62
C ASP A 151 -50.97 -2.67 -15.24
N ILE A 152 -50.98 -2.91 -16.56
CA ILE A 152 -49.79 -3.26 -17.34
C ILE A 152 -49.44 -2.21 -18.38
N LYS A 153 -50.08 -1.03 -18.33
CA LYS A 153 -49.84 0.08 -19.27
C LYS A 153 -48.36 0.46 -19.34
N SER A 154 -47.66 0.48 -18.20
CA SER A 154 -46.21 0.74 -18.18
C SER A 154 -45.40 -0.30 -18.97
N PHE A 155 -45.80 -1.57 -19.00
CA PHE A 155 -45.12 -2.58 -19.82
C PHE A 155 -45.38 -2.32 -21.31
N ILE A 156 -46.60 -2.00 -21.69
CA ILE A 156 -46.98 -1.69 -23.08
C ILE A 156 -46.27 -0.43 -23.57
N ASP A 157 -46.20 0.62 -22.75
CA ASP A 157 -45.46 1.85 -23.05
C ASP A 157 -43.94 1.57 -23.19
N ASN A 158 -43.39 0.62 -22.44
CA ASN A 158 -42.00 0.20 -22.62
C ASN A 158 -41.76 -0.54 -23.95
N LEU A 159 -42.75 -1.28 -24.47
CA LEU A 159 -42.66 -1.88 -25.82
C LEU A 159 -42.62 -0.79 -26.90
N ASP A 160 -43.47 0.23 -26.74
CA ASP A 160 -43.46 1.42 -27.61
C ASP A 160 -42.08 2.10 -27.64
N ILE A 161 -41.42 2.22 -26.48
CA ILE A 161 -40.08 2.84 -26.38
C ILE A 161 -39.00 1.94 -26.99
N ARG A 162 -39.04 0.63 -26.73
CA ARG A 162 -38.03 -0.33 -27.22
C ARG A 162 -37.90 -0.26 -28.74
N ASN A 163 -39.02 -0.19 -29.45
CA ASN A 163 -39.08 -0.21 -30.91
C ASN A 163 -38.68 1.13 -31.57
N GLN A 164 -38.46 2.21 -30.80
CA GLN A 164 -38.08 3.54 -31.33
C GLN A 164 -36.59 3.65 -31.70
N SER A 165 -35.75 2.68 -31.32
CA SER A 165 -34.29 2.82 -31.31
C SER A 165 -33.56 2.37 -32.59
N LEU A 166 -34.27 1.88 -33.62
CA LEU A 166 -33.66 1.24 -34.79
C LEU A 166 -34.12 1.78 -36.14
N LYS A 167 -33.16 1.92 -37.06
CA LYS A 167 -33.33 2.27 -38.47
C LYS A 167 -33.60 1.01 -39.30
N ILE A 168 -34.77 0.40 -39.14
CA ILE A 168 -35.18 -0.69 -40.05
C ILE A 168 -35.77 -0.06 -41.30
N GLU A 169 -35.21 -0.39 -42.46
CA GLU A 169 -35.74 0.05 -43.75
C GLU A 169 -36.83 -0.91 -44.25
N THR A 170 -38.07 -0.69 -43.83
CA THR A 170 -39.25 -1.36 -44.43
C THR A 170 -39.72 -0.63 -45.68
N ASN A 171 -40.50 -1.29 -46.55
CA ASN A 171 -41.12 -0.67 -47.72
C ASN A 171 -42.01 0.52 -47.33
N ILE A 172 -42.72 0.44 -46.20
CA ILE A 172 -43.52 1.56 -45.67
C ILE A 172 -42.62 2.73 -45.29
N ILE A 173 -41.50 2.47 -44.61
CA ILE A 173 -40.54 3.53 -44.23
C ILE A 173 -39.85 4.12 -45.46
N LYS A 174 -39.45 3.29 -46.43
CA LYS A 174 -38.89 3.72 -47.72
C LYS A 174 -39.86 4.59 -48.50
N GLU A 175 -41.16 4.27 -48.49
CA GLU A 175 -42.18 5.10 -49.15
C GLU A 175 -42.37 6.44 -48.44
N ILE A 176 -42.34 6.46 -47.10
CA ILE A 176 -42.37 7.71 -46.32
C ILE A 176 -41.15 8.58 -46.62
N ASP A 177 -39.95 7.99 -46.56
CA ASP A 177 -38.70 8.70 -46.84
C ASP A 177 -38.66 9.22 -48.28
N LYS A 178 -39.13 8.41 -49.24
CA LYS A 178 -39.30 8.83 -50.63
C LYS A 178 -40.29 9.99 -50.78
N LYS A 179 -41.45 9.98 -50.09
CA LYS A 179 -42.42 11.09 -50.13
C LYS A 179 -41.85 12.37 -49.51
N ILE A 180 -41.03 12.26 -48.46
CA ILE A 180 -40.34 13.40 -47.85
C ILE A 180 -39.28 13.97 -48.81
N GLU A 181 -38.50 13.11 -49.45
CA GLU A 181 -37.48 13.49 -50.45
C GLU A 181 -38.11 14.10 -51.71
N GLU A 182 -39.15 13.49 -52.29
CA GLU A 182 -39.85 13.97 -53.50
C GLU A 182 -40.50 15.35 -53.30
N ASN A 183 -40.88 15.68 -52.06
CA ASN A 183 -41.42 16.99 -51.68
C ASN A 183 -40.35 17.96 -51.13
N ALA A 184 -39.06 17.58 -51.20
CA ALA A 184 -37.91 18.38 -50.74
C ALA A 184 -38.03 18.89 -49.29
N ILE A 185 -38.60 18.08 -48.39
CA ILE A 185 -38.84 18.45 -46.99
C ILE A 185 -37.56 18.22 -46.17
N GLU A 186 -36.93 19.31 -45.72
CA GLU A 186 -35.83 19.24 -44.76
C GLU A 186 -36.37 19.24 -43.32
N VAL A 187 -36.52 18.05 -42.73
CA VAL A 187 -37.11 17.82 -41.39
C VAL A 187 -36.46 18.68 -40.30
N ASP A 188 -35.14 18.86 -40.34
CA ASP A 188 -34.36 19.59 -39.33
C ASP A 188 -34.56 21.11 -39.38
N LYS A 189 -35.18 21.67 -40.43
CA LYS A 189 -35.48 23.12 -40.56
C LYS A 189 -36.79 23.54 -39.89
N TYR A 190 -37.63 22.59 -39.48
CA TYR A 190 -38.90 22.88 -38.83
C TYR A 190 -38.71 23.09 -37.32
N THR A 191 -39.38 24.08 -36.75
CA THR A 191 -39.41 24.33 -35.30
C THR A 191 -40.83 24.31 -34.73
N ASP A 192 -41.86 24.41 -35.58
CA ASP A 192 -43.28 24.38 -35.21
C ASP A 192 -43.87 23.00 -35.56
N LEU A 193 -44.15 22.19 -34.54
CA LEU A 193 -44.66 20.83 -34.69
C LEU A 193 -46.04 20.76 -35.34
N ASN A 194 -46.91 21.74 -35.09
CA ASN A 194 -48.26 21.72 -35.66
C ASN A 194 -48.19 21.96 -37.17
N LYS A 195 -47.37 22.92 -37.61
CA LYS A 195 -47.09 23.11 -39.04
C LYS A 195 -46.41 21.92 -39.68
N PHE A 196 -45.50 21.27 -38.97
CA PHE A 196 -44.83 20.07 -39.45
C PHE A 196 -45.82 18.91 -39.63
N ILE A 197 -46.77 18.73 -38.69
CA ILE A 197 -47.84 17.74 -38.81
C ILE A 197 -48.74 18.04 -40.01
N ASP A 198 -49.17 19.30 -40.18
CA ASP A 198 -50.04 19.69 -41.28
C ASP A 198 -49.40 19.38 -42.64
N ILE A 199 -48.13 19.76 -42.84
CA ILE A 199 -47.39 19.51 -44.09
C ILE A 199 -47.24 18.01 -44.36
N LEU A 200 -46.83 17.22 -43.36
CA LEU A 200 -46.70 15.77 -43.53
C LEU A 200 -48.05 15.08 -43.70
N SER A 201 -49.14 15.65 -43.19
CA SER A 201 -50.49 15.12 -43.41
C SER A 201 -50.99 15.38 -44.83
N GLU A 202 -50.67 16.56 -45.41
CA GLU A 202 -51.04 16.92 -46.78
C GLU A 202 -50.41 16.00 -47.83
N ILE A 203 -49.17 15.57 -47.61
CA ILE A 203 -48.47 14.62 -48.50
C ILE A 203 -48.76 13.15 -48.17
N GLY A 204 -49.68 12.89 -47.24
CA GLY A 204 -50.11 11.54 -46.86
C GLY A 204 -49.05 10.73 -46.10
N VAL A 205 -48.11 11.40 -45.43
CA VAL A 205 -47.13 10.77 -44.52
C VAL A 205 -47.74 10.62 -43.12
N PHE A 206 -48.43 11.65 -42.61
CA PHE A 206 -49.12 11.59 -41.32
C PHE A 206 -50.64 11.43 -41.46
N ASP A 207 -51.22 10.64 -40.57
CA ASP A 207 -52.59 10.79 -40.13
C ASP A 207 -52.59 11.84 -39.02
N LYS A 208 -53.20 12.99 -39.30
CA LYS A 208 -53.17 14.15 -38.40
C LYS A 208 -53.63 13.82 -36.98
N ALA A 209 -54.73 13.10 -36.84
CA ALA A 209 -55.28 12.75 -35.52
C ALA A 209 -54.36 11.78 -34.75
N LYS A 210 -53.73 10.84 -35.45
CA LYS A 210 -52.74 9.93 -34.84
C LYS A 210 -51.46 10.66 -34.43
N ALA A 211 -50.96 11.57 -35.26
CA ALA A 211 -49.76 12.35 -34.97
C ALA A 211 -49.96 13.32 -33.78
N GLU A 212 -51.12 13.99 -33.71
CA GLU A 212 -51.48 14.86 -32.58
C GLU A 212 -51.58 14.06 -31.26
N LYS A 213 -52.26 12.90 -31.30
CA LYS A 213 -52.36 12.00 -30.14
C LYS A 213 -51.00 11.45 -29.69
N LEU A 214 -50.10 11.18 -30.64
CA LEU A 214 -48.73 10.75 -30.35
C LEU A 214 -47.94 11.86 -29.63
N ILE A 215 -48.10 13.14 -30.03
CA ILE A 215 -47.48 14.26 -29.32
C ILE A 215 -47.98 14.35 -27.87
N GLU A 216 -49.28 14.19 -27.63
CA GLU A 216 -49.84 14.21 -26.28
C GLU A 216 -49.22 13.10 -25.42
N LYS A 217 -49.15 11.87 -25.95
CA LYS A 217 -48.50 10.73 -25.30
C LYS A 217 -47.01 11.01 -25.01
N MET A 218 -46.27 11.53 -25.98
CA MET A 218 -44.85 11.89 -25.82
C MET A 218 -44.63 12.97 -24.76
N LYS A 219 -45.57 13.92 -24.61
CA LYS A 219 -45.53 14.93 -23.54
C LYS A 219 -45.78 14.26 -22.18
N GLU A 220 -46.83 13.46 -22.05
CA GLU A 220 -47.14 12.73 -20.82
C GLU A 220 -45.97 11.85 -20.36
N GLU A 221 -45.33 11.14 -21.28
CA GLU A 221 -44.12 10.33 -21.03
C GLU A 221 -42.97 11.17 -20.45
N LYS A 222 -42.69 12.36 -21.02
CA LYS A 222 -41.64 13.27 -20.54
C LYS A 222 -41.95 13.82 -19.14
N TYR A 223 -43.23 14.07 -18.81
CA TYR A 223 -43.66 14.54 -17.49
C TYR A 223 -43.71 13.42 -16.42
N SER A 224 -43.92 12.16 -16.83
CA SER A 224 -44.06 11.00 -15.93
C SER A 224 -42.72 10.37 -15.51
N ILE A 225 -41.57 10.91 -15.93
CA ILE A 225 -40.22 10.46 -15.54
C ILE A 225 -39.93 10.84 -14.08
N LYS A 226 -40.58 10.14 -13.15
CA LYS A 226 -40.24 10.12 -11.73
C LYS A 226 -39.76 8.76 -11.22
N ASN A 227 -39.60 7.74 -12.08
CA ASN A 227 -39.09 6.43 -11.66
C ASN A 227 -37.89 5.93 -12.48
N SER A 228 -36.70 6.22 -11.93
CA SER A 228 -35.55 5.31 -11.73
C SER A 228 -34.42 5.13 -12.76
N SER A 229 -34.56 5.35 -14.07
CA SER A 229 -33.45 5.00 -15.00
C SER A 229 -32.60 6.17 -15.53
N ILE A 230 -33.05 7.43 -15.48
CA ILE A 230 -32.27 8.58 -15.97
C ILE A 230 -31.48 9.30 -14.86
N LYS A 231 -31.79 9.04 -13.59
CA LYS A 231 -31.04 9.58 -12.43
C LYS A 231 -29.60 9.06 -12.33
N SER A 232 -29.25 7.96 -12.99
CA SER A 232 -27.90 7.40 -12.96
C SER A 232 -26.92 8.12 -13.90
N ASN A 233 -27.41 8.81 -14.94
CA ASN A 233 -26.53 9.45 -15.95
C ASN A 233 -26.52 10.99 -15.89
N ALA A 234 -27.42 11.61 -15.13
CA ALA A 234 -27.45 13.07 -14.94
C ALA A 234 -26.61 13.46 -13.72
N LYS A 235 -25.48 14.15 -13.94
CA LYS A 235 -24.53 14.52 -12.86
C LYS A 235 -24.99 15.73 -12.05
N THR A 236 -25.92 16.54 -12.56
CA THR A 236 -26.42 17.73 -11.85
C THR A 236 -27.95 17.91 -11.98
N ILE A 237 -28.54 18.70 -11.06
CA ILE A 237 -29.95 19.15 -11.15
C ILE A 237 -30.18 20.00 -12.42
N GLY A 238 -29.15 20.70 -12.91
CA GLY A 238 -29.21 21.48 -14.14
C GLY A 238 -29.42 20.62 -15.40
N ASP A 239 -28.84 19.42 -15.45
CA ASP A 239 -29.00 18.48 -16.57
C ASP A 239 -30.42 17.92 -16.64
N VAL A 240 -31.03 17.68 -15.47
CA VAL A 240 -32.44 17.25 -15.36
C VAL A 240 -33.38 18.35 -15.84
N ILE A 241 -33.15 19.61 -15.44
CA ILE A 241 -33.95 20.76 -15.89
C ILE A 241 -33.79 20.95 -17.41
N LYS A 242 -32.56 20.85 -17.94
CA LYS A 242 -32.26 20.98 -19.38
C LYS A 242 -32.96 19.90 -20.22
N TYR A 243 -33.05 18.67 -19.70
CA TYR A 243 -33.74 17.56 -20.36
C TYR A 243 -35.27 17.73 -20.36
N ILE A 244 -35.85 18.19 -19.25
CA ILE A 244 -37.29 18.47 -19.12
C ILE A 244 -37.71 19.66 -20.01
N SER A 245 -36.82 20.65 -20.21
CA SER A 245 -37.09 21.82 -21.05
C SER A 245 -36.88 21.60 -22.56
N LYS A 246 -36.48 20.39 -23.01
CA LYS A 246 -36.20 20.12 -24.44
C LYS A 246 -37.51 19.83 -25.19
N GLU A 247 -37.93 20.77 -26.03
CA GLU A 247 -39.08 20.62 -26.93
C GLU A 247 -38.94 19.35 -27.81
N ILE A 248 -40.06 18.67 -28.08
CA ILE A 248 -40.09 17.53 -29.00
C ILE A 248 -39.67 18.04 -30.38
N SER A 249 -38.65 17.45 -30.98
CA SER A 249 -38.20 17.87 -32.31
C SER A 249 -39.06 17.23 -33.42
N PRO A 250 -39.23 17.87 -34.59
CA PRO A 250 -39.88 17.25 -35.75
C PRO A 250 -39.27 15.91 -36.14
N LYS A 251 -37.96 15.76 -36.03
CA LYS A 251 -37.25 14.50 -36.26
C LYS A 251 -37.64 13.42 -35.26
N GLU A 252 -37.65 13.75 -33.97
CA GLU A 252 -38.11 12.84 -32.91
C GLU A 252 -39.56 12.40 -33.15
N LEU A 253 -40.44 13.33 -33.53
CA LEU A 253 -41.84 13.00 -33.86
C LEU A 253 -41.94 12.07 -35.08
N LEU A 254 -41.22 12.37 -36.16
CA LEU A 254 -41.21 11.55 -37.37
C LEU A 254 -40.71 10.13 -37.11
N ASP A 255 -39.60 10.00 -36.37
CA ASP A 255 -39.02 8.70 -36.01
C ASP A 255 -39.99 7.88 -35.16
N ARG A 256 -40.63 8.50 -34.15
CA ARG A 256 -41.64 7.80 -33.34
C ARG A 256 -42.88 7.45 -34.13
N TYR A 257 -43.34 8.33 -35.02
CA TYR A 257 -44.48 8.04 -35.88
C TYR A 257 -44.19 6.84 -36.80
N LYS A 258 -43.00 6.78 -37.41
CA LYS A 258 -42.56 5.61 -38.20
C LYS A 258 -42.57 4.32 -37.37
N ALA A 259 -42.10 4.36 -36.13
CA ALA A 259 -42.13 3.20 -35.23
C ALA A 259 -43.57 2.71 -34.96
N THR A 260 -44.54 3.63 -34.80
CA THR A 260 -45.97 3.24 -34.62
C THR A 260 -46.59 2.52 -35.81
N LEU A 261 -45.99 2.62 -37.01
CA LEU A 261 -46.45 1.94 -38.21
C LEU A 261 -45.93 0.50 -38.35
N LEU A 262 -44.82 0.19 -37.66
CA LEU A 262 -44.19 -1.14 -37.69
C LEU A 262 -44.81 -2.13 -36.69
N GLU A 263 -45.43 -1.60 -35.63
CA GLU A 263 -45.94 -2.38 -34.52
C GLU A 263 -47.48 -2.42 -34.52
N ASN A 264 -48.04 -3.63 -34.58
CA ASN A 264 -49.47 -3.82 -34.52
C ASN A 264 -49.91 -4.17 -33.08
N LYS A 265 -51.11 -3.74 -32.69
CA LYS A 265 -51.73 -4.04 -31.39
C LYS A 265 -51.67 -5.54 -31.04
N GLU A 266 -51.90 -6.43 -32.01
CA GLU A 266 -51.87 -7.86 -31.73
C GLU A 266 -50.48 -8.42 -31.41
N LEU A 267 -49.40 -7.78 -31.90
CA LEU A 267 -48.04 -8.14 -31.50
C LEU A 267 -47.77 -7.75 -30.05
N LYS A 268 -48.20 -6.56 -29.63
CA LYS A 268 -48.11 -6.12 -28.23
C LYS A 268 -48.89 -7.05 -27.31
N ASP A 269 -50.11 -7.40 -27.69
CA ASP A 269 -50.94 -8.34 -26.94
C ASP A 269 -50.27 -9.72 -26.84
N PHE A 270 -49.61 -10.19 -27.91
CA PHE A 270 -48.84 -11.42 -27.89
C PHE A 270 -47.61 -11.35 -26.97
N GLU A 271 -46.88 -10.24 -26.98
CA GLU A 271 -45.75 -10.02 -26.06
C GLU A 271 -46.19 -9.93 -24.59
N VAL A 272 -47.37 -9.36 -24.30
CA VAL A 272 -47.99 -9.40 -22.97
C VAL A 272 -48.23 -10.85 -22.55
N ILE A 273 -48.81 -11.67 -23.44
CA ILE A 273 -49.06 -13.10 -23.19
C ILE A 273 -47.76 -13.85 -22.88
N LEU A 274 -46.68 -13.59 -23.62
CA LEU A 274 -45.38 -14.20 -23.36
C LEU A 274 -44.75 -13.70 -22.06
N ASN A 275 -44.77 -12.39 -21.81
CA ASN A 275 -44.17 -11.77 -20.62
C ASN A 275 -44.82 -12.26 -19.32
N TYR A 276 -46.14 -12.41 -19.31
CA TYR A 276 -46.89 -12.86 -18.13
C TYR A 276 -47.19 -14.37 -18.14
N ASN A 277 -46.67 -15.12 -19.14
CA ASN A 277 -46.85 -16.57 -19.28
C ASN A 277 -48.34 -17.00 -19.26
N LEU A 278 -49.17 -16.29 -20.02
CA LEU A 278 -50.62 -16.50 -20.01
C LEU A 278 -51.02 -17.65 -20.92
N LEU A 279 -50.94 -18.87 -20.39
CA LEU A 279 -51.31 -20.07 -21.14
C LEU A 279 -52.83 -20.30 -21.14
N ASP A 280 -53.48 -19.94 -22.24
CA ASP A 280 -54.88 -20.28 -22.49
C ASP A 280 -55.00 -21.61 -23.21
N THR A 281 -55.45 -22.63 -22.48
CA THR A 281 -55.55 -24.02 -22.97
C THR A 281 -56.65 -24.23 -24.01
N GLU A 282 -57.55 -23.26 -24.22
CA GLU A 282 -58.49 -23.32 -25.34
C GLU A 282 -57.78 -23.02 -26.68
N ILE A 283 -56.78 -22.13 -26.65
CA ILE A 283 -56.01 -21.68 -27.82
C ILE A 283 -54.79 -22.58 -28.05
N ILE A 284 -53.95 -22.70 -27.01
CA ILE A 284 -52.74 -23.51 -27.02
C ILE A 284 -53.10 -24.91 -26.48
N ASN A 285 -53.62 -25.74 -27.37
CA ASN A 285 -54.13 -27.08 -27.08
C ASN A 285 -53.29 -28.18 -27.77
N GLY A 286 -53.56 -29.45 -27.43
CA GLY A 286 -52.75 -30.61 -27.85
C GLY A 286 -51.51 -30.84 -26.97
N GLU A 287 -50.73 -31.89 -27.26
CA GLU A 287 -49.53 -32.21 -26.46
C GLU A 287 -48.30 -31.36 -26.82
N GLU A 288 -48.20 -30.90 -28.08
CA GLU A 288 -47.00 -30.25 -28.62
C GLU A 288 -47.02 -28.72 -28.42
N ASN A 289 -48.13 -28.05 -28.70
CA ASN A 289 -48.22 -26.59 -28.64
C ASN A 289 -47.96 -26.00 -27.24
N PRO A 290 -48.45 -26.60 -26.13
CA PRO A 290 -48.09 -26.11 -24.78
C PRO A 290 -46.59 -26.21 -24.49
N LYS A 291 -45.88 -27.22 -25.03
CA LYS A 291 -44.43 -27.36 -24.88
C LYS A 291 -43.70 -26.29 -25.69
N LYS A 292 -44.12 -26.06 -26.94
CA LYS A 292 -43.61 -24.97 -27.79
C LYS A 292 -43.83 -23.60 -27.14
N PHE A 293 -45.03 -23.33 -26.64
CA PHE A 293 -45.37 -22.08 -25.94
C PHE A 293 -44.50 -21.87 -24.69
N ARG A 294 -44.37 -22.87 -23.81
CA ARG A 294 -43.53 -22.74 -22.61
C ARG A 294 -42.06 -22.48 -22.96
N THR A 295 -41.55 -23.18 -23.98
CA THR A 295 -40.19 -22.95 -24.49
C THR A 295 -40.03 -21.52 -24.99
N LEU A 296 -40.99 -21.04 -25.79
CA LEU A 296 -41.00 -19.68 -26.31
C LEU A 296 -41.10 -18.62 -25.20
N VAL A 297 -41.95 -18.83 -24.19
CA VAL A 297 -42.06 -17.96 -23.02
C VAL A 297 -40.72 -17.86 -22.29
N ASN A 298 -40.05 -18.99 -22.06
CA ASN A 298 -38.75 -19.00 -21.40
C ASN A 298 -37.73 -18.23 -22.23
N LEU A 299 -37.62 -18.53 -23.54
CA LEU A 299 -36.72 -17.82 -24.45
C LEU A 299 -37.00 -16.31 -24.47
N TYR A 300 -38.28 -15.92 -24.64
CA TYR A 300 -38.66 -14.51 -24.64
C TYR A 300 -38.31 -13.83 -23.32
N LYS A 301 -38.62 -14.43 -22.17
CA LYS A 301 -38.24 -13.86 -20.86
C LYS A 301 -36.74 -13.72 -20.68
N THR A 302 -35.97 -14.70 -21.15
CA THR A 302 -34.50 -14.70 -21.10
C THR A 302 -33.91 -13.60 -21.99
N TYR A 303 -34.41 -13.43 -23.22
CA TYR A 303 -33.81 -12.55 -24.22
C TYR A 303 -34.54 -11.22 -24.47
N LYS A 304 -35.70 -10.94 -23.85
CA LYS A 304 -36.53 -9.74 -24.14
C LYS A 304 -35.79 -8.40 -24.00
N ASN A 305 -34.80 -8.34 -23.13
CA ASN A 305 -33.99 -7.14 -22.91
C ASN A 305 -32.93 -6.94 -24.02
N TYR A 306 -32.66 -7.99 -24.81
CA TYR A 306 -31.76 -8.02 -25.96
C TYR A 306 -32.53 -8.01 -27.29
N ILE A 307 -33.86 -8.15 -27.24
CA ILE A 307 -34.71 -7.90 -28.40
C ILE A 307 -34.77 -6.40 -28.60
N SER A 308 -34.43 -5.99 -29.80
CA SER A 308 -34.35 -4.62 -30.24
C SER A 308 -35.68 -4.17 -30.80
N CYS A 309 -36.34 -5.00 -31.61
CA CYS A 309 -37.75 -4.84 -31.98
C CYS A 309 -38.36 -6.13 -32.54
N ILE A 310 -39.69 -6.16 -32.61
CA ILE A 310 -40.48 -7.20 -33.27
C ILE A 310 -41.47 -6.51 -34.22
N TYR A 311 -41.50 -6.91 -35.49
CA TYR A 311 -42.32 -6.22 -36.50
C TYR A 311 -42.92 -7.18 -37.52
N ILE A 312 -43.97 -6.73 -38.22
CA ILE A 312 -44.58 -7.49 -39.32
C ILE A 312 -43.81 -7.18 -40.62
N LYS A 313 -43.37 -8.23 -41.32
CA LYS A 313 -42.64 -8.10 -42.58
C LYS A 313 -43.54 -7.55 -43.70
N ASP A 314 -42.99 -6.63 -44.48
CA ASP A 314 -43.72 -5.99 -45.59
C ASP A 314 -44.30 -7.00 -46.58
N ASN A 315 -45.48 -6.68 -47.13
CA ASN A 315 -46.18 -7.44 -48.17
C ASN A 315 -46.54 -8.89 -47.80
N THR A 316 -46.52 -9.23 -46.51
CA THR A 316 -47.00 -10.52 -45.99
C THR A 316 -48.01 -10.27 -44.88
N GLU A 317 -49.23 -10.78 -45.04
CA GLU A 317 -50.18 -10.79 -43.93
C GLU A 317 -49.63 -11.70 -42.82
N ASP A 318 -49.42 -11.13 -41.63
CA ASP A 318 -49.11 -11.83 -40.37
C ASP A 318 -47.74 -12.55 -40.25
N THR A 319 -46.74 -12.29 -41.11
CA THR A 319 -45.36 -12.80 -40.89
C THR A 319 -44.54 -11.85 -40.02
N VAL A 320 -43.91 -12.35 -38.97
CA VAL A 320 -43.21 -11.58 -37.93
C VAL A 320 -41.72 -11.85 -37.96
N GLU A 321 -40.92 -10.79 -37.83
CA GLU A 321 -39.46 -10.86 -37.68
C GLU A 321 -39.01 -10.27 -36.33
N LEU A 322 -37.97 -10.87 -35.76
CA LEU A 322 -37.33 -10.45 -34.52
C LEU A 322 -35.95 -9.88 -34.86
N VAL A 323 -35.66 -8.70 -34.33
CA VAL A 323 -34.34 -8.06 -34.46
C VAL A 323 -33.72 -7.97 -33.08
N PHE A 324 -32.48 -8.42 -32.93
CA PHE A 324 -31.74 -8.41 -31.68
C PHE A 324 -30.74 -7.24 -31.64
N ASN A 325 -30.48 -6.74 -30.44
CA ASN A 325 -29.47 -5.73 -30.17
C ASN A 325 -28.12 -6.43 -30.00
N PHE A 326 -27.39 -6.63 -31.10
CA PHE A 326 -26.12 -7.33 -31.07
C PHE A 326 -25.07 -6.59 -30.23
N ASP A 327 -25.03 -5.26 -30.25
CA ASP A 327 -24.11 -4.47 -29.43
C ASP A 327 -24.31 -4.76 -27.94
N LYS A 328 -25.57 -4.83 -27.50
CA LYS A 328 -25.91 -5.17 -26.13
C LYS A 328 -25.55 -6.61 -25.77
N ILE A 329 -25.77 -7.56 -26.68
CA ILE A 329 -25.39 -8.96 -26.48
C ILE A 329 -23.87 -9.10 -26.32
N ILE A 330 -23.11 -8.46 -27.22
CA ILE A 330 -21.66 -8.44 -27.17
C ILE A 330 -21.18 -7.81 -25.87
N SER A 331 -21.73 -6.65 -25.50
CA SER A 331 -21.39 -5.96 -24.25
C SER A 331 -21.62 -6.86 -23.03
N SER A 332 -22.76 -7.55 -22.97
CA SER A 332 -23.06 -8.46 -21.85
C SER A 332 -22.15 -9.69 -21.83
N ALA A 333 -21.77 -10.23 -22.98
CA ALA A 333 -20.79 -11.33 -23.06
C ALA A 333 -19.36 -10.88 -22.70
N GLU A 334 -18.97 -9.65 -23.07
CA GLU A 334 -17.70 -9.05 -22.67
C GLU A 334 -17.67 -8.78 -21.16
N ASN A 335 -18.80 -8.35 -20.56
CA ASN A 335 -19.00 -8.17 -19.11
C ASN A 335 -19.25 -9.48 -18.33
N ARG A 336 -19.08 -10.63 -18.98
CA ARG A 336 -19.19 -11.97 -18.38
C ARG A 336 -20.53 -12.25 -17.70
N GLU A 337 -21.62 -11.71 -18.23
CA GLU A 337 -22.95 -12.07 -17.76
C GLU A 337 -23.22 -13.56 -18.04
N GLU A 338 -23.48 -14.36 -17.00
CA GLU A 338 -23.72 -15.82 -17.06
C GLU A 338 -24.88 -16.26 -17.98
N LEU A 339 -25.59 -15.31 -18.58
CA LEU A 339 -26.70 -15.55 -19.50
C LEU A 339 -26.28 -16.30 -20.77
N PHE A 340 -25.05 -16.08 -21.25
CA PHE A 340 -24.52 -16.71 -22.46
C PHE A 340 -23.44 -17.71 -22.07
N ASP A 341 -23.50 -18.93 -22.63
CA ASP A 341 -22.37 -19.88 -22.46
C ASP A 341 -21.16 -19.41 -23.29
N GLY A 342 -21.41 -18.76 -24.42
CA GLY A 342 -20.45 -17.96 -25.19
C GLY A 342 -21.09 -17.36 -26.45
N ILE A 343 -20.38 -16.49 -27.16
CA ILE A 343 -20.78 -15.95 -28.47
C ILE A 343 -19.64 -16.07 -29.48
N GLU A 344 -20.00 -16.25 -30.76
CA GLU A 344 -19.09 -16.28 -31.91
C GLU A 344 -19.39 -15.08 -32.80
N ILE A 345 -18.34 -14.36 -33.22
CA ILE A 345 -18.42 -13.19 -34.11
C ILE A 345 -17.34 -13.29 -35.18
N LEU A 346 -17.72 -13.15 -36.45
CA LEU A 346 -16.78 -13.05 -37.57
C LEU A 346 -16.28 -11.61 -37.72
N TYR A 347 -15.04 -11.47 -38.19
CA TYR A 347 -14.43 -10.20 -38.53
C TYR A 347 -14.40 -10.00 -40.04
N LYS A 348 -14.67 -8.77 -40.48
CA LYS A 348 -14.36 -8.31 -41.83
C LYS A 348 -12.84 -8.15 -41.98
N ASP A 349 -12.38 -7.98 -43.23
CA ASP A 349 -10.96 -7.75 -43.51
C ASP A 349 -10.38 -6.61 -42.65
N ASN A 350 -9.29 -6.91 -41.93
CA ASN A 350 -8.62 -6.01 -40.99
C ASN A 350 -7.10 -6.23 -40.99
N ASP A 351 -6.35 -5.22 -40.55
CA ASP A 351 -4.88 -5.20 -40.57
C ASP A 351 -4.22 -6.19 -39.60
N LEU A 352 -4.95 -6.70 -38.60
CA LEU A 352 -4.47 -7.72 -37.68
C LEU A 352 -4.67 -9.14 -38.20
N GLY A 353 -5.38 -9.31 -39.32
CA GLY A 353 -5.67 -10.62 -39.89
C GLY A 353 -6.60 -11.47 -39.01
N ILE A 354 -7.41 -10.87 -38.14
CA ILE A 354 -8.39 -11.60 -37.33
C ILE A 354 -9.54 -12.07 -38.23
N GLU A 355 -9.89 -13.35 -38.16
CA GLU A 355 -11.01 -13.95 -38.90
C GLU A 355 -12.26 -14.07 -38.03
N LYS A 356 -12.09 -14.46 -36.77
CA LYS A 356 -13.19 -14.77 -35.85
C LYS A 356 -12.76 -14.59 -34.40
N GLU A 357 -13.71 -14.22 -33.54
CA GLU A 357 -13.57 -14.23 -32.10
C GLU A 357 -14.70 -15.04 -31.45
N GLU A 358 -14.36 -15.85 -30.47
CA GLU A 358 -15.28 -16.52 -29.56
C GLU A 358 -15.12 -15.90 -28.16
N ILE A 359 -16.21 -15.51 -27.52
CA ILE A 359 -16.23 -14.85 -26.21
C ILE A 359 -16.99 -15.75 -25.25
N TYR A 360 -16.30 -16.31 -24.27
CA TYR A 360 -16.82 -17.14 -23.20
C TYR A 360 -16.82 -16.37 -21.86
N ASN A 361 -17.45 -16.94 -20.84
CA ASN A 361 -17.49 -16.33 -19.51
C ASN A 361 -16.12 -16.20 -18.85
N ASP A 362 -15.20 -17.13 -19.11
CA ASP A 362 -13.86 -17.19 -18.50
C ASP A 362 -12.74 -16.72 -19.44
N LYS A 363 -12.96 -16.72 -20.76
CA LYS A 363 -11.92 -16.42 -21.76
C LYS A 363 -12.48 -15.90 -23.09
N ASN A 364 -11.62 -15.26 -23.89
CA ASN A 364 -11.86 -15.02 -25.32
C ASN A 364 -10.90 -15.89 -26.14
N ILE A 365 -11.34 -16.35 -27.31
CA ILE A 365 -10.51 -17.07 -28.28
C ILE A 365 -10.52 -16.29 -29.59
N ILE A 366 -9.35 -15.90 -30.07
CA ILE A 366 -9.16 -15.15 -31.31
C ILE A 366 -8.53 -16.06 -32.35
N TYR A 367 -9.13 -16.13 -33.54
CA TYR A 367 -8.66 -16.92 -34.68
C TYR A 367 -8.10 -15.99 -35.74
N TYR A 368 -6.87 -16.24 -36.17
CA TYR A 368 -6.16 -15.45 -37.17
C TYR A 368 -6.15 -16.17 -38.53
N LYS A 369 -6.15 -15.39 -39.62
CA LYS A 369 -6.12 -15.88 -41.01
C LYS A 369 -4.87 -16.70 -41.35
N ASN A 370 -3.77 -16.51 -40.61
CA ASN A 370 -2.55 -17.31 -40.77
C ASN A 370 -2.69 -18.71 -40.12
N GLY A 371 -3.76 -18.96 -39.38
CA GLY A 371 -4.04 -20.21 -38.67
C GLY A 371 -3.66 -20.19 -37.19
N ASP A 372 -3.14 -19.08 -36.68
CA ASP A 372 -2.83 -18.92 -35.25
C ASP A 372 -4.11 -18.74 -34.43
N ILE A 373 -4.04 -19.10 -33.14
CA ILE A 373 -5.16 -19.02 -32.20
C ILE A 373 -4.66 -18.42 -30.89
N GLU A 374 -5.30 -17.37 -30.37
CA GLU A 374 -4.97 -16.78 -29.06
C GLU A 374 -6.12 -16.94 -28.07
N GLU A 375 -5.90 -17.63 -26.95
CA GLU A 375 -6.84 -17.71 -25.83
C GLU A 375 -6.48 -16.68 -24.76
N ILE A 376 -7.35 -15.71 -24.47
CA ILE A 376 -7.13 -14.63 -23.50
C ILE A 376 -8.03 -14.86 -22.28
N TYR A 377 -7.43 -14.91 -21.10
CA TYR A 377 -8.11 -15.10 -19.82
C TYR A 377 -8.19 -13.78 -19.04
N ASN A 378 -9.27 -13.61 -18.26
CA ASN A 378 -9.49 -12.44 -17.39
C ASN A 378 -9.36 -11.07 -18.10
N PRO A 379 -10.08 -10.80 -19.21
CA PRO A 379 -9.88 -9.60 -19.99
C PRO A 379 -10.31 -8.29 -19.32
N GLU A 380 -10.95 -8.32 -18.15
CA GLU A 380 -11.32 -7.14 -17.35
C GLU A 380 -10.20 -6.64 -16.43
N SER A 381 -9.14 -7.43 -16.20
CA SER A 381 -8.01 -7.01 -15.36
C SER A 381 -7.03 -6.10 -16.13
N ASP A 382 -6.40 -5.17 -15.43
CA ASP A 382 -5.29 -4.35 -15.94
C ASP A 382 -4.10 -5.21 -16.42
N THR A 383 -4.01 -6.45 -15.92
CA THR A 383 -3.06 -7.48 -16.34
C THR A 383 -3.80 -8.71 -16.90
N LYS A 384 -3.67 -8.98 -18.20
CA LYS A 384 -4.33 -10.10 -18.89
C LYS A 384 -3.33 -11.21 -19.16
N LEU A 385 -3.75 -12.47 -19.03
CA LEU A 385 -2.96 -13.63 -19.43
C LEU A 385 -3.47 -14.16 -20.76
N SER A 386 -2.58 -14.51 -21.68
CA SER A 386 -2.96 -15.20 -22.92
C SER A 386 -2.14 -16.45 -23.18
N VAL A 387 -2.72 -17.37 -23.96
CA VAL A 387 -2.06 -18.53 -24.53
C VAL A 387 -2.17 -18.40 -26.05
N TYR A 388 -1.07 -18.02 -26.68
CA TYR A 388 -0.95 -17.88 -28.12
C TYR A 388 -0.46 -19.20 -28.72
N LYS A 389 -1.26 -19.83 -29.59
CA LYS A 389 -0.92 -21.05 -30.31
C LYS A 389 -0.56 -20.68 -31.73
N TYR A 390 0.71 -20.86 -32.05
CA TYR A 390 1.22 -20.74 -33.40
C TYR A 390 0.86 -21.99 -34.19
N LYS A 391 0.52 -21.82 -35.47
CA LYS A 391 0.18 -22.95 -36.34
C LYS A 391 1.31 -23.99 -36.49
N ASP A 392 2.56 -23.52 -36.61
CA ASP A 392 3.72 -24.35 -36.98
C ASP A 392 4.93 -24.21 -36.01
N GLU A 393 4.79 -23.49 -34.88
CA GLU A 393 5.90 -23.29 -33.92
C GLU A 393 5.66 -23.92 -32.53
N GLY A 394 4.43 -23.84 -32.01
CA GLY A 394 4.10 -24.29 -30.66
C GLY A 394 3.11 -23.37 -29.96
N LYS A 395 3.18 -23.28 -28.63
CA LYS A 395 2.27 -22.45 -27.82
C LYS A 395 3.05 -21.58 -26.83
N GLU A 396 2.62 -20.34 -26.65
CA GLU A 396 3.24 -19.38 -25.76
C GLU A 396 2.25 -18.82 -24.75
N LYS A 397 2.61 -18.85 -23.46
CA LYS A 397 1.88 -18.16 -22.39
C LYS A 397 2.46 -16.76 -22.24
N ARG A 398 1.63 -15.72 -22.39
CA ARG A 398 2.05 -14.31 -22.34
C ARG A 398 1.22 -13.50 -21.36
N SER A 399 1.71 -12.31 -21.00
CA SER A 399 1.01 -11.34 -20.17
C SER A 399 0.89 -10.00 -20.88
N TYR A 400 -0.26 -9.33 -20.72
CA TYR A 400 -0.49 -7.97 -21.21
C TYR A 400 -0.78 -7.03 -20.04
N VAL A 401 -0.05 -5.92 -19.93
CA VAL A 401 -0.37 -4.82 -19.00
C VAL A 401 -0.90 -3.65 -19.83
N ASN A 402 -2.11 -3.15 -19.52
CA ASN A 402 -2.78 -2.09 -20.30
C ASN A 402 -2.90 -2.40 -21.82
N GLY A 403 -2.95 -3.69 -22.18
CA GLY A 403 -3.01 -4.17 -23.56
C GLY A 403 -1.71 -3.96 -24.36
N ILE A 404 -0.58 -4.02 -23.67
CA ILE A 404 0.79 -4.08 -24.18
C ILE A 404 1.42 -5.36 -23.62
N LEU A 405 2.06 -6.20 -24.44
CA LEU A 405 2.81 -7.35 -23.92
C LEU A 405 3.93 -6.85 -23.01
N GLU A 406 3.89 -7.28 -21.75
CA GLU A 406 4.76 -6.81 -20.68
C GLU A 406 4.98 -7.95 -19.66
N GLY A 407 6.23 -8.15 -19.24
CA GLY A 407 6.63 -9.17 -18.27
C GLY A 407 7.00 -10.52 -18.88
N GLU A 408 7.12 -11.54 -18.02
CA GLU A 408 7.57 -12.88 -18.39
C GLU A 408 6.56 -13.59 -19.31
N SER A 409 7.11 -14.35 -20.26
CA SER A 409 6.44 -15.17 -21.25
C SER A 409 7.10 -16.55 -21.32
N PHE A 410 6.32 -17.59 -21.61
CA PHE A 410 6.78 -18.98 -21.68
C PHE A 410 6.34 -19.63 -23.00
N LEU A 411 7.28 -19.89 -23.89
CA LEU A 411 7.07 -20.57 -25.17
C LEU A 411 7.42 -22.06 -25.06
N GLU A 412 6.54 -22.92 -25.53
CA GLU A 412 6.73 -24.38 -25.65
C GLU A 412 6.62 -24.75 -27.12
N PHE A 413 7.70 -25.26 -27.70
CA PHE A 413 7.79 -25.66 -29.10
C PHE A 413 7.16 -27.04 -29.34
N GLU A 414 6.75 -27.34 -30.58
CA GLU A 414 6.15 -28.65 -30.92
C GLU A 414 7.08 -29.85 -30.64
N ASN A 415 8.40 -29.64 -30.70
CA ASN A 415 9.41 -30.67 -30.43
C ASN A 415 9.65 -30.92 -28.92
N GLY A 416 8.96 -30.18 -28.04
CA GLY A 416 9.10 -30.28 -26.58
C GLY A 416 10.15 -29.35 -25.97
N ASP A 417 10.88 -28.57 -26.78
CA ASP A 417 11.78 -27.53 -26.28
C ASP A 417 10.96 -26.39 -25.63
N THR A 418 11.55 -25.66 -24.69
CA THR A 418 10.88 -24.54 -24.01
C THR A 418 11.76 -23.30 -23.94
N GLU A 419 11.18 -22.10 -24.02
CA GLU A 419 11.87 -20.82 -23.85
C GLU A 419 11.09 -19.91 -22.89
N THR A 420 11.68 -19.56 -21.75
CA THR A 420 11.18 -18.46 -20.90
C THR A 420 11.80 -17.16 -21.39
N ARG A 421 11.04 -16.09 -21.59
CA ARG A 421 11.52 -14.80 -22.14
C ARG A 421 10.70 -13.64 -21.62
N GLU A 422 11.15 -12.40 -21.78
CA GLU A 422 10.45 -11.22 -21.25
C GLU A 422 10.07 -10.23 -22.36
N TYR A 423 8.87 -9.65 -22.25
CA TYR A 423 8.42 -8.53 -23.07
C TYR A 423 8.48 -7.22 -22.27
N LYS A 424 8.93 -6.15 -22.93
CA LYS A 424 8.82 -4.76 -22.48
C LYS A 424 8.27 -3.91 -23.62
N ASN A 425 7.14 -3.27 -23.41
CA ASN A 425 6.47 -2.43 -24.41
C ASN A 425 6.19 -3.13 -25.76
N ASN A 426 5.66 -4.36 -25.73
CA ASN A 426 5.44 -5.23 -26.92
C ASN A 426 6.68 -5.79 -27.60
N ILE A 427 7.86 -5.56 -27.03
CA ILE A 427 9.12 -5.95 -27.64
C ILE A 427 9.82 -6.93 -26.70
N LEU A 428 10.31 -8.05 -27.24
CA LEU A 428 11.14 -8.95 -26.44
C LEU A 428 12.39 -8.21 -25.97
N GLN A 429 12.61 -8.17 -24.66
CA GLN A 429 13.67 -7.41 -24.03
C GLN A 429 14.09 -8.12 -22.74
N GLY A 430 15.39 -8.36 -22.55
CA GLY A 430 15.91 -8.98 -21.33
C GLY A 430 16.32 -10.43 -21.53
N LEU A 431 16.51 -11.14 -20.42
CA LEU A 431 16.98 -12.52 -20.40
C LEU A 431 15.93 -13.47 -21.01
N ALA A 432 16.40 -14.45 -21.76
CA ALA A 432 15.60 -15.59 -22.19
C ALA A 432 16.33 -16.91 -21.92
N ILE A 433 15.62 -17.91 -21.41
CA ILE A 433 16.17 -19.20 -20.99
C ILE A 433 15.55 -20.27 -21.89
N GLU A 434 16.33 -20.82 -22.81
CA GLU A 434 15.95 -21.92 -23.68
C GLU A 434 16.39 -23.26 -23.06
N LYS A 435 15.48 -24.24 -23.04
CA LYS A 435 15.74 -25.61 -22.61
C LYS A 435 15.49 -26.55 -23.79
N LYS A 436 16.53 -27.27 -24.19
CA LYS A 436 16.51 -28.33 -25.21
C LYS A 436 16.97 -29.62 -24.57
N GLU A 437 16.07 -30.59 -24.41
CA GLU A 437 16.35 -31.83 -23.65
C GLU A 437 16.90 -31.53 -22.23
N ASP A 438 18.14 -31.93 -21.94
CA ASP A 438 18.87 -31.68 -20.68
C ASP A 438 19.80 -30.44 -20.74
N LYS A 439 19.81 -29.70 -21.85
CA LYS A 439 20.66 -28.51 -22.04
C LYS A 439 19.86 -27.23 -21.85
N VAL A 440 20.30 -26.40 -20.91
CA VAL A 440 19.77 -25.04 -20.71
C VAL A 440 20.75 -24.04 -21.33
N LYS A 441 20.25 -23.08 -22.12
CA LYS A 441 21.01 -22.00 -22.72
C LYS A 441 20.33 -20.66 -22.42
N GLU A 442 21.13 -19.65 -22.11
CA GLU A 442 20.65 -18.30 -21.83
C GLU A 442 20.92 -17.38 -23.02
N TYR A 443 19.92 -16.58 -23.38
CA TYR A 443 19.90 -15.61 -24.46
C TYR A 443 19.50 -14.25 -23.89
N PHE A 444 19.76 -13.18 -24.62
CA PHE A 444 19.31 -11.84 -24.29
C PHE A 444 18.59 -11.24 -25.50
N TYR A 445 17.35 -10.82 -25.32
CA TYR A 445 16.65 -10.06 -26.33
C TYR A 445 16.95 -8.57 -26.15
N ASN A 446 17.41 -7.92 -27.22
CA ASN A 446 17.54 -6.48 -27.29
C ASN A 446 16.68 -5.93 -28.41
N ASN A 447 15.62 -5.22 -28.04
CA ASN A 447 14.66 -4.65 -28.97
C ASN A 447 14.11 -5.67 -29.99
N GLY A 448 13.77 -6.88 -29.52
CA GLY A 448 13.24 -7.96 -30.34
C GLY A 448 14.29 -8.80 -31.09
N ILE A 449 15.56 -8.40 -31.05
CA ILE A 449 16.66 -9.16 -31.65
C ILE A 449 17.21 -10.12 -30.59
N ARG A 450 17.19 -11.41 -30.92
CA ARG A 450 17.78 -12.46 -30.08
C ARG A 450 19.30 -12.43 -30.22
N GLU A 451 19.98 -12.10 -29.14
CA GLU A 451 21.43 -12.18 -29.00
C GLU A 451 21.74 -13.28 -27.99
N GLU A 452 22.84 -14.00 -28.14
CA GLU A 452 23.33 -14.88 -27.06
C GLU A 452 23.83 -13.94 -25.94
N MET A 453 23.41 -14.13 -24.68
CA MET A 453 23.82 -13.21 -23.61
C MET A 453 25.34 -13.28 -23.51
N PRO A 454 26.10 -12.21 -23.82
CA PRO A 454 27.53 -12.32 -23.79
C PRO A 454 27.90 -12.55 -22.34
N VAL A 455 28.51 -13.71 -22.03
CA VAL A 455 29.09 -14.02 -20.72
C VAL A 455 29.91 -12.83 -20.19
N LEU A 456 30.45 -12.00 -21.09
CA LEU A 456 31.09 -10.71 -20.81
C LEU A 456 30.25 -9.78 -19.92
N LYS A 457 28.97 -9.56 -20.24
CA LYS A 457 28.12 -8.63 -19.47
C LYS A 457 27.85 -9.16 -18.05
N LYS A 458 27.59 -10.47 -17.91
CA LYS A 458 27.38 -11.13 -16.61
C LYS A 458 28.51 -10.82 -15.62
N TYR A 459 29.77 -10.99 -16.03
CA TYR A 459 30.91 -10.74 -15.14
C TYR A 459 31.20 -9.25 -14.93
N LEU A 460 31.04 -8.40 -15.96
CA LEU A 460 31.28 -6.96 -15.79
C LEU A 460 30.23 -6.28 -14.91
N SER A 461 28.98 -6.77 -14.90
CA SER A 461 27.85 -6.15 -14.20
C SER A 461 27.43 -6.86 -12.89
N ILE A 462 28.14 -7.89 -12.44
CA ILE A 462 27.69 -8.71 -11.30
C ILE A 462 27.40 -7.91 -10.02
N ASP A 463 28.27 -6.96 -9.66
CA ASP A 463 28.05 -6.13 -8.47
C ASP A 463 27.10 -4.95 -8.74
N LYS A 464 26.90 -4.58 -10.01
CA LYS A 464 25.84 -3.63 -10.39
C LYS A 464 24.47 -4.23 -10.14
N GLU A 465 24.29 -5.50 -10.51
CA GLU A 465 23.05 -6.23 -10.25
C GLU A 465 22.85 -6.46 -8.75
N ARG A 466 23.91 -6.81 -8.01
CA ARG A 466 23.80 -7.15 -6.58
C ARG A 466 23.66 -5.97 -5.64
N ILE A 467 24.44 -4.92 -5.86
CA ILE A 467 24.62 -3.80 -4.93
C ILE A 467 24.69 -2.44 -5.64
N TYR A 468 24.33 -2.37 -6.93
CA TYR A 468 24.21 -1.13 -7.69
C TYR A 468 25.46 -0.24 -7.70
N ILE A 469 26.63 -0.85 -7.95
CA ILE A 469 27.86 -0.12 -8.26
C ILE A 469 28.15 -0.09 -9.77
N ASP A 470 29.09 0.76 -10.20
CA ASP A 470 29.49 0.86 -11.60
C ASP A 470 30.05 -0.47 -12.15
N ASP A 471 29.76 -0.74 -13.42
CA ASP A 471 30.31 -1.88 -14.15
C ASP A 471 31.84 -1.94 -14.04
N TYR A 472 32.37 -3.16 -14.00
CA TYR A 472 33.81 -3.37 -14.13
C TYR A 472 34.26 -3.05 -15.56
N GLU A 473 35.47 -2.52 -15.70
CA GLU A 473 36.11 -2.35 -17.00
C GLU A 473 36.53 -3.71 -17.58
N GLU A 474 36.57 -3.85 -18.90
CA GLU A 474 36.99 -5.08 -19.60
C GLU A 474 38.38 -5.59 -19.16
N ASN A 475 39.27 -4.67 -18.77
CA ASN A 475 40.59 -5.01 -18.23
C ASN A 475 40.53 -5.89 -16.96
N ARG A 476 39.41 -5.88 -16.22
CA ARG A 476 39.19 -6.77 -15.08
C ARG A 476 39.29 -8.23 -15.49
N LEU A 477 38.83 -8.57 -16.69
CA LEU A 477 38.84 -9.93 -17.22
C LEU A 477 40.13 -10.24 -17.99
N THR A 478 40.76 -9.24 -18.61
CA THR A 478 41.86 -9.44 -19.58
C THR A 478 43.25 -9.11 -19.03
N ASP A 479 43.36 -8.38 -17.91
CA ASP A 479 44.63 -8.13 -17.23
C ASP A 479 44.93 -9.27 -16.25
N TYR A 480 46.07 -9.93 -16.47
CA TYR A 480 46.58 -11.02 -15.63
C TYR A 480 46.72 -10.65 -14.14
N SER A 481 46.98 -9.38 -13.84
CA SER A 481 47.16 -8.88 -12.48
C SER A 481 45.86 -8.53 -11.79
N LEU A 482 44.76 -8.34 -12.55
CA LEU A 482 43.43 -8.09 -12.03
C LEU A 482 42.70 -9.42 -11.88
N GLY A 483 42.09 -9.94 -12.95
CA GLY A 483 41.23 -11.12 -12.94
C GLY A 483 39.95 -10.97 -12.11
N HIS A 484 39.03 -11.93 -12.24
CA HIS A 484 37.70 -11.90 -11.62
C HIS A 484 37.49 -13.02 -10.59
N TRP A 485 36.90 -12.70 -9.43
CA TRP A 485 36.67 -13.68 -8.34
C TRP A 485 35.69 -14.78 -8.75
N ASP A 486 34.56 -14.38 -9.35
CA ASP A 486 33.47 -15.31 -9.66
C ASP A 486 33.72 -16.18 -10.92
N LEU A 487 34.86 -16.03 -11.60
CA LEU A 487 35.25 -16.90 -12.72
C LEU A 487 35.93 -18.20 -12.27
N GLN A 488 36.22 -18.34 -10.99
CA GLN A 488 36.93 -19.50 -10.47
C GLN A 488 36.07 -20.76 -10.61
N ASN A 489 36.57 -21.76 -11.34
CA ASN A 489 35.86 -23.00 -11.71
C ASN A 489 34.74 -22.84 -12.75
N GLU A 490 34.70 -21.72 -13.48
CA GLU A 490 33.74 -21.48 -14.56
C GLU A 490 34.43 -21.58 -15.94
N ASP A 491 35.03 -22.76 -16.24
CA ASP A 491 35.86 -22.97 -17.43
C ASP A 491 35.10 -22.71 -18.75
N LYS A 492 33.81 -23.05 -18.78
CA LYS A 492 32.96 -22.82 -19.96
C LYS A 492 32.78 -21.33 -20.24
N ASP A 493 32.48 -20.55 -19.21
CA ASP A 493 32.32 -19.11 -19.29
C ASP A 493 33.65 -18.46 -19.70
N LYS A 494 34.77 -18.94 -19.15
CA LYS A 494 36.12 -18.46 -19.49
C LYS A 494 36.44 -18.67 -20.98
N GLU A 495 36.21 -19.87 -21.52
CA GLU A 495 36.42 -20.16 -22.95
C GLU A 495 35.56 -19.28 -23.87
N GLU A 496 34.32 -18.98 -23.45
CA GLU A 496 33.43 -18.10 -24.20
C GLU A 496 33.91 -16.65 -24.16
N LEU A 497 34.31 -16.16 -22.99
CA LEU A 497 34.89 -14.82 -22.83
C LEU A 497 36.14 -14.63 -23.68
N GLU A 498 37.01 -15.64 -23.78
CA GLU A 498 38.23 -15.55 -24.60
C GLU A 498 37.88 -15.43 -26.09
N LYS A 499 36.83 -16.10 -26.55
CA LYS A 499 36.31 -15.99 -27.92
C LYS A 499 35.71 -14.61 -28.18
N ILE A 500 34.93 -14.08 -27.23
CA ILE A 500 34.28 -12.76 -27.33
C ILE A 500 35.33 -11.64 -27.36
N LEU A 501 36.32 -11.69 -26.45
CA LEU A 501 37.29 -10.62 -26.25
C LEU A 501 38.51 -10.72 -27.17
N GLY A 502 38.74 -11.88 -27.80
CA GLY A 502 39.94 -12.13 -28.60
C GLY A 502 41.25 -12.05 -27.80
N LYS A 503 41.16 -12.20 -26.47
CA LYS A 503 42.26 -12.09 -25.49
C LYS A 503 42.10 -13.19 -24.45
N SER A 504 43.21 -13.58 -23.81
CA SER A 504 43.15 -14.46 -22.64
C SER A 504 42.36 -13.82 -21.52
N VAL A 505 41.56 -14.62 -20.83
CA VAL A 505 40.73 -14.20 -19.69
C VAL A 505 41.29 -14.81 -18.42
N TYR A 506 41.27 -14.05 -17.33
CA TYR A 506 41.88 -14.46 -16.07
C TYR A 506 40.86 -14.45 -14.92
N ASP A 507 40.74 -15.58 -14.25
CA ASP A 507 40.14 -15.68 -12.92
C ASP A 507 41.13 -15.17 -11.86
N ARG A 508 40.63 -14.89 -10.65
CA ARG A 508 41.45 -14.43 -9.54
C ARG A 508 41.03 -15.07 -8.23
N ASP A 509 41.98 -15.74 -7.57
CA ASP A 509 41.81 -16.20 -6.19
C ASP A 509 41.60 -14.98 -5.26
N PRO A 510 40.43 -14.86 -4.59
CA PRO A 510 40.14 -13.74 -3.68
C PRO A 510 41.12 -13.64 -2.52
N LYS A 511 41.83 -14.72 -2.16
CA LYS A 511 42.85 -14.71 -1.10
C LYS A 511 44.01 -13.75 -1.40
N ARG A 512 44.26 -13.47 -2.68
CA ARG A 512 45.29 -12.53 -3.13
C ARG A 512 44.90 -11.06 -2.92
N ASP A 513 43.63 -10.78 -2.67
CA ASP A 513 43.11 -9.42 -2.46
C ASP A 513 42.88 -9.06 -0.99
N ILE A 514 43.31 -9.93 -0.06
CA ILE A 514 43.24 -9.62 1.37
C ILE A 514 44.21 -8.48 1.69
N ASN A 515 43.65 -7.38 2.17
CA ASN A 515 44.41 -6.28 2.76
C ASN A 515 44.94 -6.73 4.13
N ASN A 516 46.17 -7.25 4.17
CA ASN A 516 46.70 -7.90 5.38
C ASN A 516 46.87 -6.95 6.58
N GLY A 517 47.22 -5.68 6.35
CA GLY A 517 47.20 -4.62 7.36
C GLY A 517 45.90 -3.81 7.38
N GLY A 518 44.86 -4.28 6.68
CA GLY A 518 43.61 -3.58 6.47
C GLY A 518 42.70 -3.59 7.70
N ILE A 519 42.35 -2.42 8.21
CA ILE A 519 41.44 -2.24 9.35
C ILE A 519 40.31 -1.31 8.95
N VAL A 520 39.09 -1.62 9.38
CA VAL A 520 37.89 -0.83 9.10
C VAL A 520 37.24 -0.36 10.42
N GLY A 521 36.96 0.93 10.52
CA GLY A 521 36.14 1.52 11.58
C GLY A 521 34.75 1.85 11.02
N ILE A 522 33.69 1.36 11.67
CA ILE A 522 32.31 1.58 11.28
C ILE A 522 31.59 2.30 12.42
N ASP A 523 31.16 3.53 12.15
CA ASP A 523 30.22 4.24 12.99
C ASP A 523 28.80 3.96 12.47
N PHE A 524 28.12 3.00 13.09
CA PHE A 524 26.73 2.64 12.79
C PHE A 524 25.82 3.66 13.47
N GLY A 525 25.63 4.83 12.86
CA GLY A 525 24.82 5.91 13.41
C GLY A 525 23.31 5.75 13.15
N THR A 526 22.49 6.42 13.97
CA THR A 526 21.02 6.38 13.88
C THR A 526 20.50 6.86 12.52
N LYS A 527 21.04 7.98 12.02
CA LYS A 527 20.62 8.58 10.75
C LYS A 527 21.49 8.13 9.57
N SER A 528 22.79 8.05 9.81
CA SER A 528 23.78 7.76 8.79
C SER A 528 24.90 6.91 9.36
N THR A 529 25.41 6.01 8.53
CA THR A 529 26.58 5.18 8.79
C THR A 529 27.81 5.78 8.11
N VAL A 530 28.91 5.86 8.86
CA VAL A 530 30.22 6.30 8.36
C VAL A 530 31.19 5.13 8.42
N VAL A 531 31.96 4.94 7.34
CA VAL A 531 33.00 3.93 7.28
C VAL A 531 34.33 4.60 6.98
N VAL A 532 35.35 4.26 7.78
CA VAL A 532 36.74 4.63 7.51
C VAL A 532 37.59 3.37 7.46
N TYR A 533 38.70 3.44 6.75
CA TYR A 533 39.63 2.33 6.64
C TYR A 533 41.07 2.79 6.66
N GLN A 534 41.94 1.88 7.07
CA GLN A 534 43.37 1.99 7.04
C GLN A 534 43.92 0.78 6.25
N LYS A 535 44.77 1.02 5.24
CA LYS A 535 45.52 -0.03 4.52
C LYS A 535 46.91 -0.22 5.17
N ASP A 536 47.93 -0.61 4.40
CA ASP A 536 49.30 -0.81 4.89
C ASP A 536 50.06 0.49 5.27
N ARG A 537 49.39 1.66 5.25
CA ARG A 537 49.96 2.96 5.63
C ARG A 537 49.26 3.49 6.88
N THR A 538 49.88 4.45 7.57
CA THR A 538 49.30 5.12 8.75
C THR A 538 48.14 6.06 8.42
N THR A 539 47.79 6.23 7.14
CA THR A 539 46.73 7.15 6.73
C THR A 539 45.38 6.47 6.78
N ILE A 540 44.47 7.08 7.53
CA ILE A 540 43.05 6.72 7.59
C ILE A 540 42.32 7.51 6.52
N LEU A 541 41.42 6.84 5.78
CA LEU A 541 40.59 7.44 4.75
C LEU A 541 39.13 7.04 4.97
N PRO A 542 38.16 7.94 4.70
CA PRO A 542 36.76 7.56 4.67
C PRO A 542 36.44 6.77 3.40
N MET A 543 35.44 5.90 3.48
CA MET A 543 34.98 5.04 2.39
C MET A 543 33.58 5.45 1.96
N ARG A 544 33.37 5.52 0.64
CA ARG A 544 32.03 5.64 0.05
C ARG A 544 31.39 4.26 0.02
N ILE A 545 30.25 4.12 0.67
CA ILE A 545 29.49 2.87 0.79
C ILE A 545 28.04 3.11 0.34
N SER A 546 27.88 3.77 -0.81
CA SER A 546 26.60 4.31 -1.27
C SER A 546 25.86 3.35 -2.20
N GLY A 547 24.64 2.96 -1.84
CA GLY A 547 23.67 2.36 -2.76
C GLY A 547 22.95 3.42 -3.58
N GLY A 548 23.37 3.62 -4.85
CA GLY A 548 22.70 4.53 -5.78
C GLY A 548 23.54 5.67 -6.37
N ILE A 549 24.70 6.01 -5.78
CA ILE A 549 25.57 7.09 -6.30
C ILE A 549 26.67 6.44 -7.15
N ILE A 550 26.71 6.80 -8.44
CA ILE A 550 27.81 6.48 -9.35
C ILE A 550 29.12 6.95 -8.69
N LEU A 551 30.01 6.01 -8.39
CA LEU A 551 31.24 6.27 -7.60
C LEU A 551 32.22 7.19 -8.34
N ASN A 552 32.00 7.38 -9.64
CA ASN A 552 32.78 8.23 -10.54
C ASN A 552 32.39 9.73 -10.56
N ASN A 553 31.45 10.18 -9.73
CA ASN A 553 31.12 11.60 -9.59
C ASN A 553 32.12 12.37 -8.70
N ASP A 554 32.17 13.71 -8.87
CA ASP A 554 33.00 14.61 -8.05
C ASP A 554 32.79 14.39 -6.54
N VAL A 555 33.88 14.46 -5.79
CA VAL A 555 33.89 14.08 -4.38
C VAL A 555 33.30 15.17 -3.50
N ARG A 556 32.22 14.86 -2.75
CA ARG A 556 31.63 15.74 -1.73
C ARG A 556 31.77 15.14 -0.32
N ASP A 557 31.78 16.01 0.70
CA ASP A 557 31.89 15.59 2.11
C ASP A 557 30.68 14.74 2.52
N GLU A 558 29.49 15.04 1.98
CA GLU A 558 28.24 14.35 2.31
C GLU A 558 28.19 12.90 1.77
N ASP A 559 29.01 12.56 0.77
CA ASP A 559 29.04 11.22 0.16
C ASP A 559 29.64 10.14 1.10
N TYR A 560 30.24 10.56 2.22
CA TYR A 560 30.79 9.66 3.26
C TYR A 560 29.80 9.37 4.39
N GLU A 561 28.59 9.92 4.32
CA GLU A 561 27.55 9.76 5.33
C GLU A 561 26.33 9.06 4.73
N ASN A 562 26.24 7.75 4.92
CA ASN A 562 25.29 6.92 4.18
C ASN A 562 24.03 6.70 4.99
N PRO A 563 22.82 7.05 4.50
CA PRO A 563 21.60 6.87 5.27
C PRO A 563 21.43 5.43 5.78
N THR A 564 20.98 5.28 7.03
CA THR A 564 20.74 3.99 7.67
C THR A 564 19.32 3.49 7.39
N VAL A 565 19.00 3.27 6.11
CA VAL A 565 17.64 2.96 5.62
C VAL A 565 17.66 1.70 4.73
N ILE A 566 16.63 0.87 4.86
CA ILE A 566 16.34 -0.28 3.97
C ILE A 566 14.92 -0.14 3.41
N GLU A 567 14.76 -0.50 2.14
CA GLU A 567 13.47 -0.62 1.47
C GLU A 567 13.30 -2.03 0.88
N PHE A 568 12.16 -2.66 1.16
CA PHE A 568 11.79 -3.99 0.70
C PHE A 568 10.89 -3.90 -0.54
N ILE A 569 11.42 -4.26 -1.71
CA ILE A 569 10.65 -4.30 -2.96
C ILE A 569 10.00 -5.68 -3.10
N ASP A 570 10.81 -6.73 -3.03
CA ASP A 570 10.43 -8.14 -3.12
C ASP A 570 11.21 -8.95 -2.07
N LYS A 571 10.66 -9.02 -0.84
CA LYS A 571 11.32 -9.71 0.27
C LYS A 571 11.56 -11.18 -0.04
N VAL A 572 10.60 -11.83 -0.71
CA VAL A 572 10.60 -13.28 -0.92
C VAL A 572 11.72 -13.67 -1.89
N ASN A 573 11.83 -12.98 -3.02
CA ASN A 573 12.91 -13.24 -3.97
C ASN A 573 14.28 -12.86 -3.40
N PHE A 574 14.38 -11.74 -2.68
CA PHE A 574 15.63 -11.37 -2.02
C PHE A 574 16.13 -12.45 -1.07
N LEU A 575 15.28 -12.96 -0.16
CA LEU A 575 15.68 -13.98 0.81
C LEU A 575 16.06 -15.30 0.13
N LYS A 576 15.37 -15.67 -0.94
CA LYS A 576 15.72 -16.84 -1.75
C LYS A 576 17.14 -16.70 -2.32
N ASP A 577 17.46 -15.58 -2.95
CA ASP A 577 18.77 -15.34 -3.56
C ASP A 577 19.87 -15.16 -2.49
N TYR A 578 19.56 -14.48 -1.39
CA TYR A 578 20.46 -14.32 -0.23
C TYR A 578 20.82 -15.66 0.41
N ASN A 579 19.86 -16.58 0.52
CA ASN A 579 20.08 -17.90 1.12
C ASN A 579 20.68 -18.92 0.14
N ALA A 580 20.69 -18.65 -1.17
CA ALA A 580 21.20 -19.57 -2.19
C ALA A 580 22.72 -19.85 -2.10
N LYS A 581 23.51 -18.92 -1.54
CA LYS A 581 24.97 -19.08 -1.35
C LYS A 581 25.39 -18.61 0.04
N GLU A 582 26.38 -19.28 0.62
CA GLU A 582 26.99 -18.87 1.91
C GLU A 582 27.75 -17.55 1.80
N GLY A 583 28.38 -17.32 0.64
CA GLY A 583 29.20 -16.14 0.40
C GLY A 583 28.90 -15.49 -0.92
N ARG A 584 28.86 -14.16 -0.88
CA ARG A 584 28.67 -13.30 -2.03
C ARG A 584 27.46 -13.75 -2.88
N PRO A 585 26.26 -13.88 -2.27
CA PRO A 585 25.07 -14.38 -2.95
C PRO A 585 24.66 -13.48 -4.12
N ASN A 586 24.02 -14.06 -5.14
CA ASN A 586 23.57 -13.36 -6.33
C ASN A 586 22.25 -12.60 -6.08
N THR A 587 22.17 -11.83 -4.98
CA THR A 587 21.03 -10.96 -4.67
C THR A 587 20.81 -9.94 -5.78
N LYS A 588 19.61 -9.35 -5.88
CA LYS A 588 19.33 -8.27 -6.82
C LYS A 588 19.01 -6.98 -6.08
N TRP A 589 19.57 -5.90 -6.57
CA TRP A 589 19.31 -4.54 -6.07
C TRP A 589 17.83 -4.15 -6.18
N ASP A 590 17.15 -4.66 -7.21
CA ASP A 590 15.74 -4.38 -7.45
C ASP A 590 14.81 -5.11 -6.47
N ASP A 591 15.30 -6.07 -5.66
CA ASP A 591 14.51 -6.75 -4.64
C ASP A 591 14.58 -6.05 -3.26
N VAL A 592 15.76 -5.54 -2.88
CA VAL A 592 15.95 -4.77 -1.64
C VAL A 592 16.97 -3.66 -1.88
N LYS A 593 16.58 -2.42 -1.57
CA LYS A 593 17.43 -1.23 -1.70
C LYS A 593 17.85 -0.72 -0.34
N VAL A 594 19.00 -0.06 -0.27
CA VAL A 594 19.51 0.55 0.97
C VAL A 594 20.06 1.96 0.76
N SER A 595 20.26 2.69 1.85
CA SER A 595 20.94 3.98 1.89
C SER A 595 20.29 5.04 1.02
N TYR A 596 21.01 5.70 0.10
CA TYR A 596 20.49 6.87 -0.62
C TYR A 596 19.27 6.55 -1.47
N THR A 597 19.25 5.43 -2.19
CA THR A 597 18.06 5.09 -3.00
C THR A 597 16.85 4.86 -2.10
N ALA A 598 16.98 4.06 -1.03
CA ALA A 598 15.88 3.84 -0.09
C ALA A 598 15.46 5.13 0.64
N PHE A 599 16.40 6.01 0.96
CA PHE A 599 16.12 7.31 1.58
C PHE A 599 15.41 8.26 0.61
N ASN A 600 15.77 8.28 -0.67
CA ASN A 600 15.10 9.08 -1.69
C ASN A 600 13.67 8.56 -1.94
N ASP A 601 13.50 7.24 -2.07
CA ASP A 601 12.17 6.61 -2.22
C ASP A 601 11.32 6.90 -0.96
N LEU A 602 11.93 6.98 0.23
CA LEU A 602 11.27 7.41 1.46
C LEU A 602 10.89 8.90 1.47
N SER A 603 11.73 9.77 0.90
CA SER A 603 11.48 11.22 0.84
C SER A 603 10.42 11.59 -0.21
N GLU A 604 10.37 10.86 -1.33
CA GLU A 604 9.44 11.11 -2.44
C GLU A 604 8.16 10.26 -2.37
N GLY A 605 8.19 9.17 -1.59
CA GLY A 605 7.13 8.19 -1.49
C GLY A 605 5.80 8.75 -0.99
N ARG A 606 4.70 8.05 -1.32
CA ARG A 606 3.33 8.42 -0.93
C ARG A 606 2.50 7.21 -0.52
N GLY A 607 1.63 7.39 0.47
CA GLY A 607 0.65 6.37 0.90
C GLY A 607 1.29 5.03 1.26
N GLU A 608 0.89 3.95 0.56
CA GLU A 608 1.32 2.59 0.88
C GLU A 608 2.83 2.34 0.69
N GLN A 609 3.52 3.16 -0.11
CA GLN A 609 4.95 2.98 -0.38
C GLN A 609 5.80 3.03 0.90
N PHE A 610 5.33 3.75 1.94
CA PHE A 610 6.00 3.84 3.23
C PHE A 610 5.98 2.54 4.04
N HIS A 611 5.05 1.62 3.77
CA HIS A 611 5.01 0.33 4.46
C HIS A 611 6.22 -0.55 4.12
N SER A 612 6.94 -0.24 3.04
CA SER A 612 8.08 -1.02 2.56
C SER A 612 9.43 -0.59 3.15
N ILE A 613 9.49 0.50 3.92
CA ILE A 613 10.75 1.15 4.29
C ILE A 613 10.95 1.17 5.81
N ILE A 614 12.17 0.82 6.26
CA ILE A 614 12.65 1.00 7.64
C ILE A 614 13.80 2.00 7.66
N SER A 615 13.66 3.10 8.41
CA SER A 615 14.66 4.18 8.51
C SER A 615 15.28 4.36 9.89
N ASP A 616 14.75 3.67 10.91
CA ASP A 616 15.16 3.79 12.31
C ASP A 616 15.78 2.47 12.82
N ILE A 617 16.58 1.77 12.00
CA ILE A 617 17.07 0.39 12.27
C ILE A 617 17.85 0.30 13.59
N LYS A 618 18.74 1.26 13.86
CA LYS A 618 19.51 1.31 15.13
C LYS A 618 18.58 1.54 16.33
N GLN A 619 17.56 2.40 16.19
CA GLN A 619 16.59 2.65 17.26
C GLN A 619 15.69 1.45 17.50
N TRP A 620 15.27 0.76 16.45
CA TRP A 620 14.50 -0.48 16.56
C TRP A 620 15.24 -1.55 17.37
N ALA A 621 16.55 -1.72 17.11
CA ALA A 621 17.39 -2.66 17.86
C ALA A 621 17.49 -2.35 19.38
N VAL A 622 17.19 -1.12 19.78
CA VAL A 622 17.34 -0.62 21.17
C VAL A 622 16.00 -0.55 21.89
N ARG A 623 14.95 -0.06 21.23
CA ARG A 623 13.61 0.07 21.80
C ARG A 623 12.90 -1.26 22.00
N ASP A 624 13.36 -2.29 21.30
CA ASP A 624 12.85 -3.65 21.42
C ASP A 624 11.34 -3.76 21.13
N GLU A 625 10.89 -3.05 20.09
CA GLU A 625 9.49 -3.03 19.63
C GLU A 625 9.33 -3.85 18.34
N SER A 626 8.16 -4.45 18.10
CA SER A 626 7.87 -5.09 16.81
C SER A 626 7.40 -4.07 15.77
N ILE A 627 7.71 -4.34 14.49
CA ILE A 627 7.38 -3.46 13.36
C ILE A 627 6.64 -4.26 12.29
N LYS A 628 5.47 -3.78 11.88
CA LYS A 628 4.71 -4.33 10.75
C LYS A 628 5.03 -3.59 9.45
N LEU A 629 5.36 -4.34 8.41
CA LEU A 629 5.76 -3.85 7.09
C LEU A 629 4.99 -4.59 5.99
N LYS A 630 5.01 -4.00 4.79
CA LYS A 630 4.49 -4.58 3.55
C LYS A 630 5.44 -4.22 2.41
N ASP A 631 5.98 -5.22 1.72
CA ASP A 631 6.88 -4.96 0.57
C ASP A 631 6.10 -4.38 -0.63
N LYS A 632 6.81 -3.88 -1.66
CA LYS A 632 6.15 -3.30 -2.85
C LYS A 632 5.42 -4.34 -3.72
N LYS A 633 5.66 -5.64 -3.53
CA LYS A 633 4.88 -6.73 -4.16
C LYS A 633 3.61 -7.09 -3.40
N GLY A 634 3.41 -6.51 -2.22
CA GLY A 634 2.20 -6.66 -1.41
C GLY A 634 2.30 -7.71 -0.31
N THR A 635 3.48 -8.27 -0.05
CA THR A 635 3.71 -9.23 1.03
C THR A 635 3.76 -8.52 2.37
N GLU A 636 2.81 -8.82 3.26
CA GLU A 636 2.80 -8.32 4.63
C GLU A 636 3.66 -9.20 5.55
N PHE A 637 4.46 -8.57 6.41
CA PHE A 637 5.29 -9.28 7.38
C PHE A 637 5.56 -8.44 8.64
N GLU A 638 5.89 -9.11 9.74
CA GLU A 638 6.24 -8.48 11.01
C GLU A 638 7.68 -8.80 11.36
N ILE A 639 8.44 -7.76 11.68
CA ILE A 639 9.76 -7.87 12.30
C ILE A 639 9.50 -7.89 13.82
N PRO A 640 9.83 -8.99 14.53
CA PRO A 640 9.63 -9.07 15.97
C PRO A 640 10.54 -8.07 16.71
N SER A 641 10.37 -7.93 18.02
CA SER A 641 11.33 -7.16 18.82
C SER A 641 12.74 -7.74 18.73
N TYR A 642 13.75 -6.90 18.88
CA TYR A 642 15.14 -7.29 18.67
C TYR A 642 15.55 -8.43 19.62
N SER A 643 15.19 -8.37 20.90
CA SER A 643 15.42 -9.43 21.90
C SER A 643 14.83 -10.77 21.48
N GLU A 644 13.66 -10.77 20.83
CA GLU A 644 12.97 -11.99 20.42
C GLU A 644 13.34 -12.49 19.02
N LEU A 645 14.09 -11.70 18.24
CA LEU A 645 14.43 -11.97 16.83
C LEU A 645 15.00 -13.39 16.61
N ASP A 646 15.91 -13.83 17.47
CA ASP A 646 16.60 -15.12 17.31
C ASP A 646 15.69 -16.34 17.55
N LYS A 647 14.49 -16.17 18.14
CA LYS A 647 13.53 -17.28 18.31
C LYS A 647 13.12 -17.91 16.96
N ASN A 648 13.27 -17.17 15.87
CA ASN A 648 12.89 -17.58 14.51
C ASN A 648 14.09 -17.81 13.58
N LYS A 649 15.32 -17.88 14.10
CA LYS A 649 16.56 -17.89 13.31
C LYS A 649 16.69 -19.07 12.34
N ASP A 650 16.08 -20.21 12.65
CA ASP A 650 16.15 -21.42 11.83
C ASP A 650 15.11 -21.46 10.70
N LYS A 651 14.24 -20.44 10.58
CA LYS A 651 13.23 -20.39 9.52
C LYS A 651 13.82 -19.79 8.23
N GLU A 652 13.39 -20.30 7.08
CA GLU A 652 13.82 -19.79 5.76
C GLU A 652 13.45 -18.32 5.54
N ASP A 653 12.40 -17.83 6.20
CA ASP A 653 11.92 -16.45 6.12
C ASP A 653 12.54 -15.51 7.17
N PHE A 654 13.53 -15.99 7.93
CA PHE A 654 14.26 -15.20 8.92
C PHE A 654 14.85 -13.94 8.30
N LEU A 655 14.58 -12.80 8.92
CA LEU A 655 15.01 -11.48 8.46
C LEU A 655 15.53 -10.69 9.65
N ASP A 656 16.81 -10.40 9.63
CA ASP A 656 17.46 -9.47 10.55
C ASP A 656 17.86 -8.20 9.77
N PRO A 657 17.18 -7.05 9.99
CA PRO A 657 17.51 -5.80 9.33
C PRO A 657 18.94 -5.31 9.59
N VAL A 658 19.51 -5.58 10.78
CA VAL A 658 20.89 -5.19 11.11
C VAL A 658 21.88 -6.05 10.30
N GLU A 659 21.64 -7.36 10.22
CA GLU A 659 22.44 -8.27 9.39
C GLU A 659 22.37 -7.89 7.90
N LEU A 660 21.17 -7.63 7.38
CA LEU A 660 20.96 -7.28 5.98
C LEU A 660 21.68 -5.96 5.64
N TYR A 661 21.56 -4.95 6.50
CA TYR A 661 22.29 -3.69 6.30
C TYR A 661 23.81 -3.94 6.33
N ALA A 662 24.31 -4.73 7.29
CA ALA A 662 25.72 -5.08 7.39
C ALA A 662 26.23 -5.90 6.17
N TYR A 663 25.38 -6.71 5.54
CA TYR A 663 25.70 -7.38 4.28
C TYR A 663 25.98 -6.38 3.15
N TYR A 664 25.13 -5.35 3.00
CA TYR A 664 25.35 -4.31 2.00
C TYR A 664 26.62 -3.50 2.31
N ILE A 665 26.80 -3.07 3.57
CA ILE A 665 28.01 -2.36 4.03
C ILE A 665 29.26 -3.20 3.74
N GLY A 666 29.26 -4.46 4.12
CA GLY A 666 30.34 -5.41 3.84
C GLY A 666 30.60 -5.58 2.34
N SER A 667 29.54 -5.61 1.52
CA SER A 667 29.66 -5.76 0.06
C SER A 667 30.24 -4.52 -0.62
N TYR A 668 29.94 -3.31 -0.12
CA TYR A 668 30.60 -2.08 -0.58
C TYR A 668 32.06 -1.99 -0.14
N ILE A 669 32.38 -2.48 1.06
CA ILE A 669 33.76 -2.53 1.56
C ILE A 669 34.58 -3.53 0.76
N ASN A 670 34.04 -4.73 0.52
CA ASN A 670 34.74 -5.88 -0.05
C ASN A 670 34.41 -6.08 -1.54
N THR A 671 35.01 -5.25 -2.40
CA THR A 671 34.88 -5.32 -3.87
C THR A 671 36.19 -5.69 -4.54
N MET A 672 36.15 -6.13 -5.80
CA MET A 672 37.37 -6.41 -6.59
C MET A 672 38.22 -5.15 -6.86
N LYS A 673 37.67 -3.94 -6.62
CA LYS A 673 38.40 -2.66 -6.66
C LYS A 673 39.07 -2.35 -5.31
N ASN A 674 38.39 -2.60 -4.19
CA ASN A 674 38.87 -2.27 -2.85
C ASN A 674 39.76 -3.35 -2.22
N GLY A 675 39.57 -4.59 -2.63
CA GLY A 675 40.10 -5.78 -1.97
C GLY A 675 39.22 -6.22 -0.80
N ILE A 676 39.77 -7.11 0.04
CA ILE A 676 39.05 -7.75 1.14
C ILE A 676 39.64 -7.32 2.48
N TYR A 677 38.78 -6.95 3.42
CA TYR A 677 39.14 -6.65 4.81
C TYR A 677 38.64 -7.77 5.73
N LEU A 678 39.33 -7.98 6.84
CA LEU A 678 39.00 -9.04 7.81
C LEU A 678 38.85 -8.50 9.24
N GLU A 679 39.19 -7.24 9.48
CA GLU A 679 39.21 -6.64 10.82
C GLU A 679 38.35 -5.39 10.85
N TYR A 680 37.26 -5.46 11.63
CA TYR A 680 36.22 -4.45 11.71
C TYR A 680 35.97 -4.07 13.18
N TYR A 681 35.86 -2.76 13.42
CA TYR A 681 35.57 -2.18 14.73
C TYR A 681 34.31 -1.33 14.66
N LEU A 682 33.38 -1.58 15.58
CA LEU A 682 32.15 -0.80 15.73
C LEU A 682 32.20 0.04 17.01
N SER A 683 31.67 1.25 16.95
CA SER A 683 31.37 2.08 18.12
C SER A 683 29.92 1.87 18.58
N PHE A 684 29.68 2.01 19.88
CA PHE A 684 28.35 2.01 20.47
C PHE A 684 28.21 3.17 21.46
N PRO A 685 26.98 3.66 21.71
CA PRO A 685 26.73 4.58 22.80
C PRO A 685 27.09 3.96 24.16
N VAL A 686 27.50 4.80 25.10
CA VAL A 686 27.82 4.42 26.49
C VAL A 686 26.62 3.84 27.25
N THR A 687 25.42 4.14 26.80
CA THR A 687 24.14 3.76 27.43
C THR A 687 23.61 2.39 26.99
N TYR A 688 24.22 1.72 26.01
CA TYR A 688 23.72 0.43 25.52
C TYR A 688 24.13 -0.72 26.44
N LYS A 689 23.20 -1.60 26.77
CA LYS A 689 23.46 -2.85 27.51
C LYS A 689 24.39 -3.76 26.73
N ILE A 690 25.23 -4.54 27.42
CA ILE A 690 26.13 -5.51 26.77
C ILE A 690 25.37 -6.46 25.84
N SER A 691 24.22 -7.00 26.27
CA SER A 691 23.44 -7.95 25.49
C SER A 691 23.01 -7.40 24.12
N VAL A 692 22.66 -6.11 24.05
CA VAL A 692 22.30 -5.42 22.80
C VAL A 692 23.54 -5.20 21.93
N ARG A 693 24.66 -4.77 22.52
CA ARG A 693 25.94 -4.56 21.81
C ARG A 693 26.43 -5.85 21.16
N GLU A 694 26.48 -6.95 21.93
CA GLU A 694 26.91 -8.27 21.46
C GLU A 694 26.02 -8.78 20.33
N LYS A 695 24.70 -8.60 20.46
CA LYS A 695 23.75 -9.01 19.42
C LYS A 695 23.94 -8.23 18.12
N ILE A 696 24.11 -6.90 18.19
CA ILE A 696 24.44 -6.08 17.00
C ILE A 696 25.77 -6.51 16.38
N LEU A 697 26.81 -6.76 17.19
CA LEU A 697 28.09 -7.27 16.70
C LEU A 697 27.92 -8.61 15.98
N ASP A 698 27.12 -9.52 16.52
CA ASP A 698 26.85 -10.82 15.89
C ASP A 698 26.07 -10.68 14.58
N SER A 699 25.10 -9.78 14.50
CA SER A 699 24.38 -9.46 13.26
C SER A 699 25.31 -8.85 12.21
N PHE A 700 26.17 -7.90 12.60
CA PHE A 700 27.20 -7.35 11.71
C PHE A 700 28.20 -8.41 11.26
N LYS A 701 28.63 -9.30 12.16
CA LYS A 701 29.54 -10.41 11.85
C LYS A 701 28.93 -11.34 10.82
N ARG A 702 27.64 -11.70 10.93
CA ARG A 702 26.94 -12.51 9.93
C ARG A 702 26.84 -11.81 8.59
N GLY A 703 26.37 -10.55 8.57
CA GLY A 703 26.18 -9.78 7.33
C GLY A 703 27.50 -9.52 6.59
N ILE A 704 28.53 -9.03 7.29
CA ILE A 704 29.85 -8.80 6.69
C ILE A 704 30.46 -10.12 6.22
N LYS A 705 30.37 -11.20 7.01
CA LYS A 705 30.86 -12.51 6.57
C LYS A 705 30.17 -12.95 5.27
N LYS A 706 28.84 -12.79 5.17
CA LYS A 706 28.05 -13.12 3.97
C LYS A 706 28.52 -12.35 2.73
N SER A 707 29.05 -11.13 2.89
CA SER A 707 29.60 -10.35 1.76
C SER A 707 30.90 -10.93 1.17
N LEU A 708 31.62 -11.77 1.92
CA LEU A 708 32.92 -12.30 1.52
C LEU A 708 32.79 -13.46 0.51
N PRO A 709 33.72 -13.58 -0.47
CA PRO A 709 33.77 -14.72 -1.37
C PRO A 709 33.88 -16.06 -0.62
N ILE A 710 33.25 -17.11 -1.16
CA ILE A 710 33.20 -18.43 -0.52
C ILE A 710 34.60 -19.04 -0.28
N GLY A 711 35.56 -18.77 -1.17
CA GLY A 711 36.96 -19.21 -1.03
C GLY A 711 37.69 -18.61 0.18
N ILE A 712 37.21 -17.47 0.71
CA ILE A 712 37.70 -16.86 1.95
C ILE A 712 37.03 -17.52 3.15
N GLN A 713 35.71 -17.69 3.08
CA GLN A 713 34.92 -18.26 4.18
C GLN A 713 35.29 -19.72 4.49
N ASN A 714 35.61 -20.50 3.45
CA ASN A 714 35.99 -21.91 3.60
C ASN A 714 37.43 -22.11 4.10
N ASP A 715 38.24 -21.05 4.18
CA ASP A 715 39.60 -21.13 4.68
C ASP A 715 39.66 -20.82 6.18
N GLU A 716 39.72 -21.88 7.00
CA GLU A 716 39.77 -21.76 8.46
C GLU A 716 40.94 -20.88 8.96
N LYS A 717 42.09 -20.86 8.26
CA LYS A 717 43.24 -20.04 8.70
C LYS A 717 42.99 -18.57 8.49
N ILE A 718 42.34 -18.21 7.37
CA ILE A 718 41.96 -16.84 7.07
C ILE A 718 40.81 -16.40 7.99
N MET A 719 39.79 -17.25 8.17
CA MET A 719 38.65 -16.93 9.03
C MET A 719 38.99 -16.81 10.52
N LYS A 720 40.12 -17.37 10.99
CA LYS A 720 40.65 -17.05 12.33
C LYS A 720 41.05 -15.58 12.51
N ARG A 721 41.34 -14.86 11.42
CA ARG A 721 41.64 -13.43 11.43
C ARG A 721 40.39 -12.57 11.27
N PHE A 722 39.30 -13.14 10.74
CA PHE A 722 38.04 -12.42 10.55
C PHE A 722 37.41 -12.10 11.90
N LYS A 723 37.26 -10.81 12.19
CA LYS A 723 36.67 -10.33 13.44
C LYS A 723 35.90 -9.05 13.24
N VAL A 724 34.78 -8.98 13.93
CA VAL A 724 33.94 -7.80 14.11
C VAL A 724 33.87 -7.59 15.61
N GLU A 725 34.56 -6.58 16.12
CA GLU A 725 34.77 -6.36 17.54
C GLU A 725 34.21 -5.01 17.99
N HIS A 726 33.86 -4.91 19.26
CA HIS A 726 33.62 -3.62 19.91
C HIS A 726 34.93 -2.83 19.93
N GLY A 727 34.91 -1.62 19.37
CA GLY A 727 35.96 -0.63 19.57
C GLY A 727 35.71 0.20 20.82
N SER A 728 36.14 1.47 20.81
CA SER A 728 35.76 2.42 21.85
C SER A 728 34.31 2.90 21.67
N ASN A 729 33.65 3.22 22.78
CA ASN A 729 32.35 3.86 22.76
C ASN A 729 32.38 5.17 21.96
N GLU A 730 31.25 5.54 21.35
CA GLU A 730 31.12 6.68 20.42
C GLU A 730 31.76 7.99 20.94
N PRO A 731 31.40 8.51 22.14
CA PRO A 731 31.96 9.76 22.61
C PRO A 731 33.45 9.66 23.00
N ALA A 732 33.89 8.51 23.51
CA ALA A 732 35.31 8.27 23.82
C ALA A 732 36.17 8.20 22.54
N ALA A 733 35.66 7.53 21.48
CA ALA A 733 36.30 7.52 20.17
C ALA A 733 36.42 8.93 19.59
N TYR A 734 35.34 9.74 19.70
CA TYR A 734 35.38 11.13 19.29
C TYR A 734 36.41 11.95 20.10
N ALA A 735 36.47 11.77 21.43
CA ALA A 735 37.46 12.43 22.28
C ALA A 735 38.90 12.13 21.80
N VAL A 736 39.22 10.86 21.52
CA VAL A 736 40.53 10.47 20.96
C VAL A 736 40.80 11.19 19.65
N CYS A 737 39.82 11.24 18.75
CA CYS A 737 39.95 11.93 17.47
C CYS A 737 40.20 13.44 17.65
N ALA A 738 39.44 14.09 18.54
CA ALA A 738 39.57 15.51 18.83
C ALA A 738 40.93 15.85 19.45
N LEU A 739 41.34 15.12 20.49
CA LEU A 739 42.64 15.29 21.16
C LEU A 739 43.81 15.16 20.17
N LYS A 740 43.79 14.13 19.31
CA LYS A 740 44.82 13.96 18.26
C LYS A 740 44.77 15.06 17.19
N THR A 741 43.58 15.52 16.83
CA THR A 741 43.39 16.56 15.81
C THR A 741 43.89 17.91 16.29
N PHE A 742 43.52 18.30 17.51
CA PHE A 742 43.93 19.57 18.12
C PHE A 742 45.33 19.52 18.73
N LYS A 743 45.98 18.34 18.74
CA LYS A 743 47.32 18.11 19.32
C LYS A 743 47.37 18.51 20.80
N ILE A 744 46.31 18.14 21.52
CA ILE A 744 46.21 18.33 22.97
C ILE A 744 46.86 17.09 23.60
N GLU A 745 48.06 17.26 24.14
CA GLU A 745 48.89 16.17 24.68
C GLU A 745 49.38 16.53 26.08
N PRO A 746 49.41 15.58 27.05
CA PRO A 746 49.95 15.83 28.38
C PRO A 746 51.43 16.18 28.27
N ILE A 747 51.90 17.04 29.16
CA ILE A 747 53.28 17.55 29.10
C ILE A 747 54.28 16.52 29.66
N ASP A 748 53.88 15.76 30.68
CA ASP A 748 54.66 14.71 31.32
C ASP A 748 53.76 13.63 31.95
N GLU A 749 54.35 12.59 32.54
CA GLU A 749 53.64 11.41 33.10
C GLU A 749 52.68 11.72 34.27
N GLU A 750 52.85 12.86 34.95
CA GLU A 750 51.98 13.30 36.05
C GLU A 750 50.87 14.23 35.56
N ASP A 751 51.03 14.83 34.37
CA ASP A 751 50.03 15.71 33.76
C ASP A 751 48.77 14.95 33.35
N LYS A 752 47.62 15.57 33.64
CA LYS A 752 46.28 15.03 33.39
C LYS A 752 45.48 16.05 32.61
N ILE A 753 45.04 15.66 31.42
CA ILE A 753 44.14 16.47 30.61
C ILE A 753 42.71 16.00 30.84
N TYR A 754 41.91 16.87 31.45
CA TYR A 754 40.50 16.61 31.70
C TYR A 754 39.67 17.01 30.48
N TYR A 755 38.70 16.17 30.12
CA TYR A 755 37.82 16.44 29.00
C TYR A 755 36.36 16.09 29.29
N GLY A 756 35.46 16.72 28.55
CA GLY A 756 34.06 16.35 28.43
C GLY A 756 33.64 16.33 26.97
N VAL A 757 32.83 15.36 26.56
CA VAL A 757 32.22 15.28 25.22
C VAL A 757 30.72 15.46 25.36
N PHE A 758 30.18 16.40 24.59
CA PHE A 758 28.74 16.56 24.40
C PHE A 758 28.40 16.13 22.98
N ASP A 759 28.03 14.86 22.81
CA ASP A 759 27.70 14.30 21.51
C ASP A 759 26.22 14.46 21.22
N PHE A 760 25.87 15.53 20.51
CA PHE A 760 24.50 15.84 20.14
C PHE A 760 24.15 15.26 18.76
N GLY A 761 23.71 14.02 18.77
CA GLY A 761 23.40 13.23 17.60
C GLY A 761 22.01 13.52 16.99
N GLY A 762 21.63 12.64 16.05
CA GLY A 762 20.30 12.67 15.42
C GLY A 762 19.21 12.06 16.30
N GLY A 763 19.52 11.01 17.06
CA GLY A 763 18.53 10.28 17.86
C GLY A 763 18.70 10.37 19.37
N THR A 764 19.90 10.67 19.86
CA THR A 764 20.27 10.74 21.28
C THR A 764 21.32 11.83 21.48
N THR A 765 21.51 12.24 22.73
CA THR A 765 22.67 13.01 23.16
C THR A 765 23.44 12.22 24.20
N ASP A 766 24.72 11.98 23.97
CA ASP A 766 25.57 11.18 24.86
C ASP A 766 26.65 12.07 25.48
N PHE A 767 26.91 11.86 26.78
CA PHE A 767 27.91 12.59 27.55
C PHE A 767 29.02 11.64 27.97
N ASP A 768 30.26 12.07 27.79
CA ASP A 768 31.43 11.34 28.27
C ASP A 768 32.39 12.29 28.96
N PHE A 769 32.97 11.85 30.07
CA PHE A 769 33.93 12.62 30.85
C PHE A 769 35.11 11.74 31.15
N GLY A 770 36.31 12.32 31.19
CA GLY A 770 37.48 11.52 31.45
C GLY A 770 38.78 12.29 31.54
N ILE A 771 39.84 11.50 31.63
CA ILE A 771 41.22 11.94 31.79
C ILE A 771 42.07 11.34 30.68
N TRP A 772 42.82 12.19 30.00
CA TRP A 772 43.83 11.83 29.02
C TRP A 772 45.22 12.03 29.65
N LYS A 773 46.01 10.95 29.70
CA LYS A 773 47.31 10.88 30.40
C LYS A 773 48.29 9.99 29.64
N PHE A 774 49.57 10.00 30.02
CA PHE A 774 50.53 9.03 29.48
C PHE A 774 50.17 7.59 29.87
N GLY A 775 50.48 6.64 28.97
CA GLY A 775 50.34 5.22 29.27
C GLY A 775 51.30 4.79 30.38
N LYS A 776 50.81 4.07 31.39
CA LYS A 776 51.61 3.60 32.55
C LYS A 776 52.25 2.21 32.36
N ASP A 777 51.85 1.48 31.32
CA ASP A 777 52.32 0.11 31.08
C ASP A 777 53.64 0.10 30.28
N GLU A 778 54.63 -0.70 30.71
CA GLU A 778 55.89 -0.93 29.97
C GLU A 778 55.67 -1.56 28.56
N ASP A 779 54.46 -2.06 28.28
CA ASP A 779 54.09 -2.86 27.09
C ASP A 779 53.65 -2.04 25.84
N GLY A 780 53.83 -0.71 25.81
CA GLY A 780 53.92 0.03 24.54
C GLY A 780 52.71 0.85 24.08
N TYR A 781 51.84 1.31 25.00
CA TYR A 781 50.88 2.39 24.73
C TYR A 781 51.51 3.76 24.99
N ASP A 782 51.28 4.72 24.09
CA ASP A 782 51.81 6.08 24.24
C ASP A 782 50.89 6.90 25.18
N TYR A 783 49.57 6.66 25.10
CA TYR A 783 48.55 7.38 25.88
C TYR A 783 47.47 6.44 26.43
N GLU A 784 46.87 6.84 27.56
CA GLU A 784 45.66 6.24 28.13
C GLU A 784 44.56 7.30 28.26
N LEU A 785 43.38 6.99 27.71
CA LEU A 785 42.13 7.70 27.93
C LEU A 785 41.27 6.89 28.90
N GLU A 786 41.03 7.44 30.08
CA GLU A 786 40.19 6.83 31.11
C GLU A 786 38.92 7.64 31.27
N HIS A 787 37.76 7.04 30.99
CA HIS A 787 36.46 7.71 31.03
C HIS A 787 35.54 7.11 32.10
N PHE A 788 34.68 7.94 32.69
CA PHE A 788 33.85 7.64 33.86
C PHE A 788 32.65 8.58 33.98
N LYS A 789 31.67 8.17 34.79
CA LYS A 789 30.40 8.85 35.08
C LYS A 789 29.70 9.35 33.80
N ALA A 790 29.78 8.55 32.75
CA ALA A 790 29.13 8.82 31.47
C ALA A 790 27.61 8.98 31.67
N GLY A 791 26.99 9.76 30.80
CA GLY A 791 25.57 10.05 30.87
C GLY A 791 24.98 10.27 29.49
N GLY A 792 23.74 10.73 29.45
CA GLY A 792 23.10 11.07 28.20
C GLY A 792 21.64 11.43 28.38
N ASP A 793 21.02 11.69 27.25
CA ASP A 793 19.60 11.99 27.10
C ASP A 793 19.12 11.30 25.82
N ILE A 794 18.38 10.20 26.00
CA ILE A 794 17.86 9.38 24.89
C ILE A 794 16.78 10.10 24.08
N ASP A 795 16.20 11.16 24.63
CA ASP A 795 15.12 11.93 24.01
C ASP A 795 15.63 13.19 23.32
N LEU A 796 16.81 13.66 23.70
CA LEU A 796 17.44 14.81 23.08
C LEU A 796 18.21 14.38 21.82
N GLY A 797 17.60 14.56 20.66
CA GLY A 797 18.23 14.32 19.37
C GLY A 797 17.55 15.15 18.29
N GLY A 798 18.25 15.48 17.21
CA GLY A 798 17.68 16.31 16.15
C GLY A 798 16.35 15.79 15.58
N GLU A 799 16.24 14.48 15.35
CA GLU A 799 15.01 13.86 14.83
C GLU A 799 13.89 13.80 15.89
N ASN A 800 14.24 13.60 17.16
CA ASN A 800 13.25 13.67 18.24
C ASN A 800 12.71 15.09 18.39
N ILE A 801 13.56 16.11 18.31
CA ILE A 801 13.14 17.51 18.36
C ILE A 801 12.21 17.82 17.19
N VAL A 802 12.55 17.44 15.95
CA VAL A 802 11.66 17.72 14.81
C VAL A 802 10.31 16.98 14.95
N LYS A 803 10.31 15.73 15.45
CA LYS A 803 9.06 14.99 15.78
C LYS A 803 8.25 15.71 16.87
N GLU A 804 8.90 16.30 17.87
CA GLU A 804 8.23 17.13 18.89
C GLU A 804 7.63 18.41 18.29
N LEU A 805 8.34 19.10 17.39
CA LEU A 805 7.81 20.26 16.68
C LEU A 805 6.55 19.88 15.88
N ALA A 806 6.59 18.74 15.19
CA ALA A 806 5.44 18.24 14.43
C ALA A 806 4.25 17.92 15.34
N TYR A 807 4.48 17.24 16.47
CA TYR A 807 3.45 16.97 17.47
C TYR A 807 2.82 18.28 17.97
N LYS A 808 3.65 19.27 18.33
CA LYS A 808 3.17 20.58 18.80
C LYS A 808 2.33 21.32 17.77
N VAL A 809 2.76 21.33 16.50
CA VAL A 809 1.97 21.92 15.40
C VAL A 809 0.65 21.17 15.21
N PHE A 810 0.64 19.84 15.28
CA PHE A 810 -0.61 19.08 15.18
C PHE A 810 -1.57 19.37 16.34
N THR A 811 -1.08 19.40 17.58
CA THR A 811 -1.89 19.74 18.77
C THR A 811 -2.51 21.13 18.62
N ASN A 812 -1.73 22.13 18.20
CA ASN A 812 -2.22 23.50 17.96
C ASN A 812 -3.29 23.59 16.85
N ASN A 813 -3.37 22.57 15.98
CA ASN A 813 -4.32 22.48 14.87
C ASN A 813 -5.38 21.36 15.06
N SER A 814 -5.56 20.85 16.28
CA SER A 814 -6.34 19.64 16.55
C SER A 814 -7.77 19.68 15.99
N SER A 815 -8.44 20.83 16.04
CA SER A 815 -9.83 20.96 15.56
C SER A 815 -9.95 20.63 14.08
N LYS A 816 -9.03 21.13 13.25
CA LYS A 816 -9.00 20.88 11.80
C LYS A 816 -8.64 19.43 11.48
N LEU A 817 -7.72 18.85 12.25
CA LEU A 817 -7.33 17.45 12.11
C LEU A 817 -8.48 16.50 12.50
N LYS A 818 -9.30 16.86 13.49
CA LYS A 818 -10.47 16.08 13.92
C LYS A 818 -11.53 16.01 12.82
N GLU A 819 -11.82 17.13 12.15
CA GLU A 819 -12.75 17.18 11.01
C GLU A 819 -12.31 16.26 9.87
N SER A 820 -10.99 16.20 9.61
CA SER A 820 -10.39 15.39 8.54
C SER A 820 -9.96 13.99 9.00
N LYS A 821 -10.21 13.63 10.27
CA LYS A 821 -9.80 12.36 10.92
C LYS A 821 -8.31 12.02 10.73
N ILE A 822 -7.42 13.00 10.85
CA ILE A 822 -5.98 12.78 10.65
C ILE A 822 -5.34 12.35 11.97
N HIS A 823 -4.78 11.14 12.00
CA HIS A 823 -4.06 10.63 13.16
C HIS A 823 -2.56 10.96 13.05
N TYR A 824 -1.91 11.12 14.20
CA TYR A 824 -0.48 11.42 14.30
C TYR A 824 0.11 10.77 15.56
N THR A 825 1.43 10.81 15.71
CA THR A 825 2.11 10.21 16.87
C THR A 825 2.48 11.26 17.91
N ARG A 826 2.46 10.84 19.17
CA ARG A 826 2.97 11.58 20.33
C ARG A 826 4.35 11.05 20.72
N PRO A 827 5.33 11.94 20.98
CA PRO A 827 6.61 11.53 21.55
C PRO A 827 6.43 10.74 22.87
N PRO A 828 7.23 9.70 23.16
CA PRO A 828 6.94 8.74 24.25
C PRO A 828 6.76 9.33 25.65
N TYR A 829 7.43 10.44 25.98
CA TYR A 829 7.43 11.05 27.32
C TYR A 829 6.53 12.28 27.47
N TYR A 830 5.74 12.61 26.44
CA TYR A 830 4.74 13.66 26.56
C TYR A 830 3.52 13.12 27.30
N THR A 831 3.09 13.86 28.33
CA THR A 831 1.86 13.58 29.07
C THR A 831 0.68 13.57 28.12
N GLU A 832 -0.22 12.60 28.30
CA GLU A 832 -1.48 12.59 27.57
C GLU A 832 -2.31 13.82 27.91
N ILE A 833 -2.74 14.53 26.88
CA ILE A 833 -3.63 15.70 26.99
C ILE A 833 -4.99 15.38 26.40
N ILE A 834 -6.01 16.16 26.76
CA ILE A 834 -7.40 15.97 26.27
C ILE A 834 -7.46 16.04 24.73
N GLU A 835 -6.53 16.76 24.11
CA GLU A 835 -6.40 16.93 22.66
C GLU A 835 -5.87 15.68 21.92
N ASP A 836 -5.34 14.68 22.63
CA ASP A 836 -4.69 13.47 22.06
C ASP A 836 -5.65 12.41 21.50
N ILE A 837 -6.92 12.73 21.30
CA ILE A 837 -7.93 11.82 20.71
C ILE A 837 -7.49 11.27 19.33
N LEU A 838 -6.61 11.99 18.62
CA LEU A 838 -6.07 11.62 17.31
C LEU A 838 -4.68 10.96 17.37
N VAL A 839 -4.13 10.77 18.57
CA VAL A 839 -2.81 10.15 18.74
C VAL A 839 -2.92 8.64 18.59
N ASP A 840 -2.12 8.07 17.70
CA ASP A 840 -2.00 6.63 17.55
C ASP A 840 -0.54 6.25 17.23
N ASN A 841 0.25 5.96 18.27
CA ASN A 841 1.66 5.59 18.12
C ASN A 841 1.86 4.24 17.41
N SER A 842 0.84 3.39 17.39
CA SER A 842 0.90 2.05 16.78
C SER A 842 0.67 2.08 15.26
N SER A 843 -0.04 3.09 14.76
CA SER A 843 -0.40 3.24 13.34
C SER A 843 0.76 3.66 12.45
N VAL A 844 0.97 2.92 11.35
CA VAL A 844 1.93 3.30 10.30
C VAL A 844 1.53 4.62 9.64
N ILE A 845 0.23 4.85 9.44
CA ILE A 845 -0.28 6.10 8.84
C ILE A 845 -0.04 7.29 9.76
N ALA A 846 -0.21 7.13 11.08
CA ALA A 846 0.10 8.18 12.04
C ALA A 846 1.59 8.52 12.06
N ARG A 847 2.47 7.50 12.01
CA ARG A 847 3.92 7.69 11.86
C ARG A 847 4.27 8.42 10.55
N LEU A 848 3.59 8.09 9.47
CA LEU A 848 3.74 8.76 8.18
C LEU A 848 3.36 10.25 8.28
N ASN A 849 2.19 10.57 8.84
CA ASN A 849 1.75 11.96 8.98
C ASN A 849 2.72 12.79 9.82
N THR A 850 3.19 12.25 10.94
CA THR A 850 4.23 12.90 11.76
C THR A 850 5.51 13.11 10.99
N ARG A 851 5.97 12.13 10.20
CA ARG A 851 7.16 12.26 9.36
C ARG A 851 6.99 13.34 8.29
N LEU A 852 5.88 13.34 7.56
CA LEU A 852 5.62 14.32 6.49
C LEU A 852 5.68 15.75 7.02
N LEU A 853 5.07 16.01 8.18
CA LEU A 853 5.17 17.32 8.80
C LEU A 853 6.58 17.60 9.36
N SER A 854 7.25 16.59 9.94
CA SER A 854 8.62 16.73 10.44
C SER A 854 9.58 17.19 9.33
N GLU A 855 9.51 16.60 8.14
CA GLU A 855 10.35 17.02 7.00
C GLU A 855 10.05 18.47 6.56
N ARG A 856 8.80 18.93 6.67
CA ARG A 856 8.45 20.34 6.42
C ARG A 856 8.98 21.29 7.47
N LEU A 857 9.06 20.85 8.72
CA LEU A 857 9.58 21.64 9.85
C LEU A 857 11.10 21.54 10.01
N ARG A 858 11.78 20.66 9.27
CA ARG A 858 13.23 20.49 9.32
C ARG A 858 14.01 21.81 9.12
N PRO A 859 13.64 22.72 8.20
CA PRO A 859 14.29 24.03 8.08
C PRO A 859 14.12 24.96 9.30
N VAL A 860 13.12 24.72 10.16
CA VAL A 860 12.95 25.41 11.45
C VAL A 860 13.99 24.91 12.45
N TRP A 861 14.19 23.59 12.51
CA TRP A 861 15.19 22.96 13.39
C TRP A 861 16.63 23.17 12.94
N GLU A 862 16.97 22.83 11.69
CA GLU A 862 18.36 22.83 11.22
C GLU A 862 18.94 24.24 11.11
N ASN A 863 18.06 25.25 11.04
CA ASN A 863 18.38 26.67 11.06
C ASN A 863 19.66 27.00 10.27
N PRO A 864 19.74 26.62 8.97
CA PRO A 864 20.99 26.71 8.22
C PRO A 864 21.51 28.14 8.28
N GLU A 865 22.73 28.32 8.81
CA GLU A 865 23.40 29.59 9.13
C GLU A 865 22.57 30.87 8.88
N CYS A 866 21.62 31.17 9.78
CA CYS A 866 20.88 32.44 9.87
C CYS A 866 20.12 32.87 8.59
N VAL A 867 19.50 31.93 7.85
CA VAL A 867 18.84 32.24 6.57
C VAL A 867 17.76 33.32 6.69
N LYS A 868 17.87 34.28 5.78
CA LYS A 868 16.86 35.22 5.27
C LYS A 868 15.64 34.48 4.68
N ARG A 869 14.97 33.63 5.45
CA ARG A 869 13.70 33.01 5.05
C ARG A 869 12.55 33.73 5.72
N GLU A 870 11.43 33.83 5.02
CA GLU A 870 10.21 34.31 5.64
C GLU A 870 9.78 33.34 6.75
N LYS A 871 9.24 33.91 7.84
CA LYS A 871 8.72 33.14 8.95
C LYS A 871 7.59 32.24 8.45
N MET A 872 7.64 30.97 8.84
CA MET A 872 6.64 29.98 8.49
C MET A 872 5.41 30.19 9.37
N GLU A 873 4.42 30.93 8.87
CA GLU A 873 3.15 31.16 9.57
C GLU A 873 2.12 30.07 9.29
N LYS A 874 2.21 29.46 8.11
CA LYS A 874 1.30 28.43 7.62
C LYS A 874 2.05 27.47 6.71
N GLU A 875 1.72 26.19 6.78
CA GLU A 875 2.21 25.19 5.84
C GLU A 875 1.06 24.39 5.27
N LYS A 876 1.02 24.23 3.94
CA LYS A 876 0.07 23.33 3.29
C LYS A 876 0.70 21.96 3.14
N VAL A 877 0.10 20.98 3.79
CA VAL A 877 0.57 19.60 3.78
C VAL A 877 -0.48 18.66 3.16
N ILE A 878 0.03 17.55 2.65
CA ILE A 878 -0.77 16.40 2.26
C ILE A 878 -0.61 15.38 3.40
N LEU A 879 -1.73 14.92 3.96
CA LEU A 879 -1.75 13.94 5.05
C LEU A 879 -2.74 12.83 4.70
N TYR A 880 -2.72 11.75 5.48
CA TYR A 880 -3.52 10.56 5.25
C TYR A 880 -4.45 10.29 6.43
N ASN A 881 -5.68 9.87 6.14
CA ASN A 881 -6.59 9.39 7.17
C ASN A 881 -6.32 7.89 7.48
N PRO A 882 -6.93 7.31 8.54
CA PRO A 882 -6.75 5.90 8.88
C PRO A 882 -7.15 4.89 7.79
N GLN A 883 -7.91 5.31 6.78
CA GLN A 883 -8.28 4.51 5.60
C GLN A 883 -7.24 4.64 4.47
N ASN A 884 -6.10 5.30 4.72
CA ASN A 884 -5.05 5.58 3.76
C ASN A 884 -5.50 6.48 2.58
N GLU A 885 -6.57 7.25 2.78
CA GLU A 885 -7.04 8.23 1.80
C GLU A 885 -6.22 9.52 1.92
N GLU A 886 -5.72 10.01 0.79
CA GLU A 886 -4.96 11.25 0.70
C GLU A 886 -5.86 12.47 0.89
N ILE A 887 -5.62 13.24 1.95
CA ILE A 887 -6.29 14.51 2.22
C ILE A 887 -5.35 15.65 1.84
N LYS A 888 -5.68 16.32 0.73
CA LYS A 888 -4.90 17.41 0.15
C LYS A 888 -5.24 18.76 0.79
N ASP A 889 -4.32 19.71 0.65
CA ASP A 889 -4.51 21.12 1.02
C ASP A 889 -4.84 21.37 2.50
N ILE A 890 -4.34 20.52 3.41
CA ILE A 890 -4.43 20.79 4.84
C ILE A 890 -3.46 21.91 5.19
N GLU A 891 -3.98 23.13 5.28
CA GLU A 891 -3.24 24.29 5.79
C GLU A 891 -3.15 24.25 7.33
N LEU A 892 -1.96 24.02 7.87
CA LEU A 892 -1.66 24.05 9.30
C LEU A 892 -1.13 25.42 9.69
N LYS A 893 -1.64 25.99 10.78
CA LYS A 893 -1.08 27.21 11.38
C LYS A 893 0.20 26.85 12.14
N ILE A 894 1.26 27.61 11.91
CA ILE A 894 2.56 27.41 12.55
C ILE A 894 2.93 28.68 13.31
N ASP A 895 3.21 28.53 14.60
CA ASP A 895 3.79 29.59 15.41
C ASP A 895 5.29 29.33 15.56
N GLU A 896 6.08 29.85 14.62
CA GLU A 896 7.51 29.58 14.60
C GLU A 896 8.24 30.12 15.85
N ASP A 897 7.73 31.17 16.51
CA ASP A 897 8.37 31.70 17.74
C ASP A 897 8.19 30.73 18.91
N GLU A 898 7.01 30.11 19.00
CA GLU A 898 6.75 29.03 19.96
C GLU A 898 7.67 27.82 19.69
N LEU A 899 7.86 27.45 18.43
CA LEU A 899 8.77 26.36 18.06
C LEU A 899 10.23 26.68 18.40
N HIS A 900 10.70 27.90 18.13
CA HIS A 900 12.05 28.34 18.51
C HIS A 900 12.26 28.36 20.03
N THR A 901 11.23 28.75 20.79
CA THR A 901 11.25 28.71 22.25
C THR A 901 11.40 27.26 22.74
N LEU A 902 10.61 26.34 22.19
CA LEU A 902 10.70 24.90 22.50
C LEU A 902 12.08 24.33 22.18
N ILE A 903 12.65 24.66 21.01
CA ILE A 903 14.01 24.26 20.61
C ILE A 903 15.04 24.75 21.64
N LYS A 904 14.95 26.03 22.05
CA LYS A 904 15.87 26.62 23.02
C LYS A 904 15.77 25.93 24.38
N GLU A 905 14.56 25.72 24.88
CA GLU A 905 14.32 25.04 26.17
C GLU A 905 14.89 23.61 26.19
N LYS A 906 14.74 22.87 25.07
CA LYS A 906 15.26 21.51 24.94
C LYS A 906 16.79 21.46 24.95
N ILE A 907 17.43 22.32 24.14
CA ILE A 907 18.89 22.45 24.11
C ILE A 907 19.42 22.86 25.49
N GLU A 908 18.79 23.85 26.12
CA GLU A 908 19.17 24.35 27.43
C GLU A 908 19.02 23.29 28.53
N SER A 909 17.94 22.50 28.50
CA SER A 909 17.75 21.36 29.40
C SER A 909 18.85 20.30 29.21
N GLY A 910 19.20 19.96 27.97
CA GLY A 910 20.28 19.02 27.65
C GLY A 910 21.63 19.46 28.18
N ILE A 911 22.00 20.72 27.94
CA ILE A 911 23.27 21.28 28.39
C ILE A 911 23.31 21.39 29.92
N LYS A 912 22.19 21.74 30.55
CA LYS A 912 22.08 21.70 32.02
C LYS A 912 22.35 20.30 32.57
N LYS A 913 21.77 19.25 31.96
CA LYS A 913 22.04 17.85 32.33
C LYS A 913 23.51 17.48 32.17
N PHE A 914 24.16 17.94 31.09
CA PHE A 914 25.61 17.78 30.88
C PHE A 914 26.42 18.41 32.02
N PHE A 915 26.14 19.65 32.41
CA PHE A 915 26.86 20.31 33.50
C PHE A 915 26.63 19.68 34.88
N ILE A 916 25.41 19.18 35.17
CA ILE A 916 25.14 18.40 36.38
C ILE A 916 26.04 17.15 36.42
N LYS A 917 26.15 16.44 35.29
CA LYS A 917 27.00 15.25 35.18
C LYS A 917 28.49 15.58 35.18
N LEU A 918 28.90 16.71 34.60
CA LEU A 918 30.28 17.18 34.64
C LEU A 918 30.73 17.47 36.08
N GLU A 919 29.88 18.13 36.88
CA GLU A 919 30.18 18.37 38.30
C GLU A 919 30.25 17.04 39.08
N GLU A 920 29.36 16.09 38.82
CA GLU A 920 29.41 14.74 39.42
C GLU A 920 30.70 14.00 39.02
N ALA A 921 31.09 14.04 37.73
CA ALA A 921 32.26 13.34 37.20
C ALA A 921 33.55 13.75 37.90
N PHE A 922 33.75 15.05 38.11
CA PHE A 922 35.00 15.59 38.65
C PHE A 922 34.93 15.99 40.13
N GLU A 923 33.91 15.57 40.88
CA GLU A 923 33.76 15.92 42.30
C GLU A 923 34.96 15.50 43.17
N ASP A 924 35.62 14.40 42.80
CA ASP A 924 36.76 13.80 43.51
C ASP A 924 38.13 14.19 42.90
N GLU A 925 38.17 15.02 41.85
CA GLU A 925 39.40 15.42 41.15
C GLU A 925 39.70 16.91 41.39
N ASP A 926 40.99 17.26 41.61
CA ASP A 926 41.43 18.66 41.68
C ASP A 926 41.60 19.24 40.26
N VAL A 927 40.47 19.48 39.59
CA VAL A 927 40.43 19.94 38.20
C VAL A 927 40.35 21.47 38.12
N LYS A 928 41.25 22.07 37.33
CA LYS A 928 41.27 23.53 37.06
C LYS A 928 40.89 23.88 35.63
N GLU A 929 41.19 23.00 34.68
CA GLU A 929 40.93 23.21 33.26
C GLU A 929 40.27 21.96 32.66
N ILE A 930 39.21 22.17 31.86
CA ILE A 930 38.47 21.09 31.19
C ILE A 930 38.31 21.43 29.70
N ASN A 931 38.67 20.49 28.84
CA ASN A 931 38.47 20.59 27.39
C ASN A 931 37.10 19.99 27.02
N ILE A 932 36.16 20.83 26.58
CA ILE A 932 34.83 20.40 26.16
C ILE A 932 34.80 20.28 24.65
N PHE A 933 34.55 19.07 24.15
CA PHE A 933 34.40 18.80 22.72
C PHE A 933 32.92 18.63 22.37
N LEU A 934 32.41 19.52 21.51
CA LEU A 934 31.07 19.35 20.95
C LEU A 934 31.14 18.38 19.77
N ALA A 935 30.34 17.32 19.82
CA ALA A 935 30.26 16.29 18.80
C ALA A 935 28.83 16.16 18.27
N GLY A 936 28.66 15.40 17.18
CA GLY A 936 27.36 15.18 16.58
C GLY A 936 26.86 16.38 15.74
N ASN A 937 25.95 16.10 14.83
CA ASN A 937 25.49 17.11 13.86
C ASN A 937 24.63 18.20 14.49
N SER A 938 23.87 17.86 15.52
CA SER A 938 22.93 18.78 16.17
C SER A 938 23.67 19.84 16.99
N SER A 939 24.93 19.59 17.36
CA SER A 939 25.83 20.60 17.96
C SER A 939 26.16 21.78 17.03
N LYS A 940 25.80 21.70 15.73
CA LYS A 940 25.90 22.85 14.80
C LYS A 940 24.85 23.93 15.08
N HIS A 941 23.80 23.62 15.85
CA HIS A 941 22.73 24.56 16.09
C HIS A 941 23.22 25.79 16.90
N PRO A 942 22.93 27.03 16.49
CA PRO A 942 23.49 28.24 17.13
C PRO A 942 23.23 28.36 18.64
N TYR A 943 22.07 27.90 19.11
CA TYR A 943 21.74 27.93 20.54
C TYR A 943 22.64 27.03 21.39
N VAL A 944 23.25 25.98 20.82
CA VAL A 944 24.18 25.13 21.55
C VAL A 944 25.40 25.95 21.97
N GLU A 945 26.01 26.66 21.01
CA GLU A 945 27.17 27.52 21.27
C GLU A 945 26.80 28.69 22.21
N GLU A 946 25.63 29.32 22.01
CA GLU A 946 25.12 30.39 22.88
C GLU A 946 25.02 29.92 24.35
N VAL A 947 24.38 28.78 24.58
CA VAL A 947 24.12 28.25 25.93
C VAL A 947 25.43 27.78 26.58
N PHE A 948 26.32 27.10 25.84
CA PHE A 948 27.62 26.69 26.38
C PHE A 948 28.50 27.89 26.79
N LYS A 949 28.52 28.97 26.00
CA LYS A 949 29.24 30.21 26.36
C LYS A 949 28.67 30.86 27.63
N ARG A 950 27.35 30.85 27.79
CA ARG A 950 26.70 31.35 29.02
C ARG A 950 27.12 30.53 30.24
N TYR A 951 27.07 29.20 30.15
CA TYR A 951 27.53 28.32 31.24
C TYR A 951 29.03 28.48 31.52
N GLN A 952 29.86 28.68 30.50
CA GLN A 952 31.28 28.98 30.66
C GLN A 952 31.51 30.22 31.53
N GLU A 953 30.71 31.28 31.37
CA GLU A 953 30.76 32.46 32.23
C GLU A 953 30.21 32.22 33.64
N GLU A 954 29.20 31.37 33.80
CA GLU A 954 28.60 31.03 35.10
C GLU A 954 29.55 30.21 35.99
N VAL A 955 30.37 29.34 35.39
CA VAL A 955 31.27 28.42 36.12
C VAL A 955 32.74 28.82 36.09
N LYS A 956 33.08 29.98 35.53
CA LYS A 956 34.47 30.47 35.38
C LYS A 956 35.26 30.57 36.69
N ASP A 957 34.58 30.78 37.81
CA ASP A 957 35.20 30.84 39.13
C ASP A 957 35.54 29.44 39.68
N LYS A 958 34.95 28.38 39.11
CA LYS A 958 35.24 26.97 39.45
C LYS A 958 36.23 26.34 38.46
N TYR A 959 36.00 26.48 37.16
CA TYR A 959 36.75 25.80 36.10
C TYR A 959 37.09 26.75 34.95
N LEU A 960 38.28 26.58 34.36
CA LEU A 960 38.58 27.10 33.02
C LEU A 960 38.09 26.11 31.96
N LEU A 961 36.98 26.43 31.30
CA LEU A 961 36.45 25.59 30.21
C LEU A 961 37.01 26.03 28.86
N LYS A 962 37.58 25.09 28.10
CA LYS A 962 37.97 25.27 26.70
C LYS A 962 36.99 24.54 25.80
N ILE A 963 36.08 25.28 25.16
CA ILE A 963 35.04 24.71 24.31
C ILE A 963 35.53 24.67 22.87
N TYR A 964 35.50 23.48 22.26
CA TYR A 964 35.82 23.24 20.86
C TYR A 964 34.52 22.83 20.16
N ASP A 965 34.03 23.69 19.28
CA ASP A 965 32.85 23.40 18.49
C ASP A 965 33.14 22.44 17.32
N VAL A 966 32.07 22.02 16.65
CA VAL A 966 32.14 21.14 15.48
C VAL A 966 32.78 21.80 14.25
N LYS A 967 32.94 23.13 14.23
CA LYS A 967 33.66 23.84 13.16
C LYS A 967 35.17 23.78 13.39
N ALA A 968 35.61 23.87 14.65
CA ALA A 968 37.01 23.83 15.04
C ALA A 968 37.75 22.58 14.54
N ILE A 969 37.11 21.39 14.61
CA ILE A 969 37.74 20.14 14.13
C ILE A 969 37.96 20.14 12.61
N LYS A 970 37.05 20.75 11.86
CA LYS A 970 37.17 20.91 10.40
C LYS A 970 38.24 21.96 10.06
N GLU A 971 38.29 23.06 10.80
CA GLU A 971 39.26 24.14 10.61
C GLU A 971 40.69 23.72 10.97
N ALA A 972 40.87 22.91 12.00
CA ALA A 972 42.18 22.40 12.42
C ALA A 972 42.93 21.64 11.31
N ASN A 973 42.22 21.16 10.30
CA ASN A 973 42.77 20.42 9.18
C ASN A 973 42.56 21.07 7.80
N LYS A 974 42.18 22.36 7.75
CA LYS A 974 41.80 23.06 6.50
C LYS A 974 42.89 23.04 5.41
N ASP A 975 44.17 22.97 5.81
CA ASP A 975 45.32 22.93 4.90
C ASP A 975 45.74 21.50 4.49
N SER A 976 45.03 20.47 4.96
CA SER A 976 45.31 19.07 4.65
C SER A 976 44.75 18.68 3.28
N LYS A 977 45.54 17.99 2.45
CA LYS A 977 45.05 17.32 1.23
C LYS A 977 44.28 16.03 1.51
N LYS A 978 44.16 15.62 2.79
CA LYS A 978 43.41 14.42 3.20
C LYS A 978 42.01 14.86 3.64
N VAL A 979 41.00 14.03 3.32
CA VAL A 979 39.66 14.20 3.90
C VAL A 979 39.82 14.12 5.42
N SER A 980 39.39 15.16 6.10
CA SER A 980 39.67 15.37 7.52
C SER A 980 38.47 14.96 8.38
N PRO A 981 38.68 14.58 9.65
CA PRO A 981 37.58 14.25 10.53
C PRO A 981 36.66 15.46 10.72
N THR A 982 35.35 15.21 10.73
CA THR A 982 34.30 16.17 11.04
C THR A 982 33.63 15.80 12.37
N GLY A 983 32.71 16.64 12.86
CA GLY A 983 31.86 16.30 14.00
C GLY A 983 31.07 15.00 13.84
N LYS A 984 30.88 14.50 12.60
CA LYS A 984 30.22 13.22 12.31
C LYS A 984 31.22 12.09 12.06
N THR A 985 32.25 12.30 11.23
CA THR A 985 33.18 11.22 10.88
C THR A 985 34.20 10.93 11.98
N GLY A 986 34.38 11.84 12.94
CA GLY A 986 35.40 11.75 13.99
C GLY A 986 35.34 10.48 14.84
N VAL A 987 34.14 9.94 15.10
CA VAL A 987 33.94 8.67 15.83
C VAL A 987 34.66 7.52 15.10
N ALA A 988 34.42 7.39 13.79
CA ALA A 988 35.01 6.33 12.98
C ALA A 988 36.55 6.43 12.91
N TYR A 989 37.10 7.65 12.83
CA TYR A 989 38.56 7.87 12.95
C TYR A 989 39.09 7.49 14.33
N GLY A 990 38.38 7.89 15.38
CA GLY A 990 38.63 7.54 16.76
C GLY A 990 38.78 6.05 16.99
N LEU A 991 37.86 5.26 16.43
CA LEU A 991 37.88 3.79 16.50
C LEU A 991 39.20 3.19 15.98
N ILE A 992 39.74 3.71 14.87
CA ILE A 992 41.02 3.22 14.36
C ILE A 992 42.17 3.65 15.28
N TYR A 993 42.15 4.85 15.84
CA TYR A 993 43.19 5.33 16.76
C TYR A 993 43.22 4.55 18.08
N SER A 994 42.06 4.21 18.63
CA SER A 994 41.89 3.56 19.94
C SER A 994 41.70 2.04 19.87
N ARG A 995 41.83 1.44 18.68
CA ARG A 995 41.70 -0.01 18.50
C ARG A 995 42.68 -0.80 19.38
N LYS A 996 42.32 -2.04 19.67
CA LYS A 996 43.22 -3.00 20.30
C LYS A 996 44.44 -3.25 19.39
N GLY A 997 45.65 -3.10 19.94
CA GLY A 997 46.91 -3.12 19.17
C GLY A 997 47.34 -1.75 18.60
N GLY A 998 46.54 -0.69 18.83
CA GLY A 998 46.93 0.70 18.61
C GLY A 998 47.82 1.25 19.72
N LYS A 999 48.10 2.56 19.66
CA LYS A 999 48.96 3.29 20.62
C LYS A 999 48.21 4.00 21.73
N ILE A 1000 46.87 3.93 21.71
CA ILE A 1000 46.00 4.62 22.65
C ILE A 1000 45.12 3.58 23.33
N LYS A 1001 45.22 3.49 24.65
CA LYS A 1001 44.39 2.62 25.48
C LYS A 1001 43.17 3.39 25.93
N VAL A 1002 41.96 2.89 25.66
CA VAL A 1002 40.72 3.45 26.19
C VAL A 1002 40.19 2.54 27.29
N THR A 1003 39.95 3.10 28.47
CA THR A 1003 39.47 2.39 29.66
C THR A 1003 38.18 3.04 30.16
N ASN A 1004 37.08 2.29 30.16
CA ASN A 1004 35.88 2.64 30.91
C ASN A 1004 36.06 2.23 32.37
N ARG A 1005 36.19 3.20 33.28
CA ARG A 1005 36.40 2.96 34.72
C ARG A 1005 35.15 2.35 35.37
N ASP A 1006 33.98 2.84 34.98
CA ASP A 1006 32.71 2.45 35.58
C ASP A 1006 32.30 1.04 35.14
N GLU A 1007 32.30 0.77 33.83
CA GLU A 1007 32.00 -0.57 33.32
C GLU A 1007 32.92 -1.60 33.96
N LYS A 1008 34.24 -1.35 34.02
CA LYS A 1008 35.20 -2.28 34.68
C LYS A 1008 34.92 -2.52 36.16
N ALA A 1009 34.33 -1.56 36.86
CA ALA A 1009 33.98 -1.70 38.28
C ALA A 1009 32.68 -2.50 38.49
N ASN A 1010 31.80 -2.51 37.48
CA ASN A 1010 30.52 -3.19 37.53
C ASN A 1010 30.65 -4.70 37.33
N ILE A 1011 29.71 -5.44 37.93
CA ILE A 1011 29.64 -6.89 37.80
C ILE A 1011 29.40 -7.23 36.32
N GLY A 1012 30.21 -8.12 35.75
CA GLY A 1012 30.09 -8.54 34.35
C GLY A 1012 30.58 -7.51 33.33
N ASN A 1013 31.23 -6.43 33.78
CA ASN A 1013 31.58 -5.25 32.98
C ASN A 1013 30.37 -4.48 32.41
N GLU A 1014 29.18 -4.65 32.98
CA GLU A 1014 27.94 -3.99 32.50
C GLU A 1014 27.99 -2.47 32.69
N ILE A 1015 27.17 -1.75 31.91
CA ILE A 1015 26.96 -0.31 32.12
C ILE A 1015 26.45 -0.01 33.53
N ASN A 1016 26.54 1.25 33.94
CA ASN A 1016 25.88 1.74 35.14
C ASN A 1016 24.35 1.54 35.04
N PHE A 1017 23.70 1.39 36.18
CA PHE A 1017 22.24 1.31 36.25
C PHE A 1017 21.59 2.53 35.57
N SER A 1018 20.57 2.32 34.74
CA SER A 1018 20.10 3.35 33.81
C SER A 1018 19.13 4.36 34.42
N TYR A 1019 18.57 4.07 35.60
CA TYR A 1019 17.49 4.86 36.19
C TYR A 1019 17.88 5.47 37.54
N TYR A 1020 17.32 6.63 37.81
CA TYR A 1020 17.09 7.11 39.17
C TYR A 1020 15.76 6.53 39.64
N VAL A 1021 15.74 5.84 40.76
CA VAL A 1021 14.55 5.20 41.34
C VAL A 1021 14.36 5.69 42.76
N GLY A 1022 13.14 6.10 43.10
CA GLY A 1022 12.89 6.77 44.35
C GLY A 1022 11.43 6.93 44.71
N THR A 1023 11.20 7.86 45.64
CA THR A 1023 9.87 8.16 46.19
C THR A 1023 9.52 9.65 46.04
N SER A 1024 8.25 9.98 46.25
CA SER A 1024 7.76 11.35 46.29
C SER A 1024 7.82 11.91 47.71
N LYS A 1025 8.40 13.11 47.86
CA LYS A 1025 8.34 13.87 49.11
C LYS A 1025 8.05 15.33 48.83
N ARG A 1026 6.86 15.79 49.22
CA ARG A 1026 6.38 17.18 48.96
C ARG A 1026 6.48 17.53 47.47
N ASP A 1027 5.96 16.64 46.63
CA ASP A 1027 5.90 16.78 45.16
C ASP A 1027 7.29 16.87 44.47
N LYS A 1028 8.35 16.49 45.18
CA LYS A 1028 9.71 16.37 44.66
C LYS A 1028 10.18 14.92 44.65
N PHE A 1029 10.90 14.57 43.60
CA PHE A 1029 11.54 13.27 43.45
C PHE A 1029 12.73 13.14 44.40
N ILE A 1030 12.74 12.09 45.22
CA ILE A 1030 13.84 11.75 46.13
C ILE A 1030 14.47 10.42 45.67
N PRO A 1031 15.67 10.43 45.06
CA PRO A 1031 16.34 9.21 44.62
C PRO A 1031 16.74 8.33 45.80
N VAL A 1032 16.59 7.02 45.63
CA VAL A 1032 17.04 5.94 46.54
C VAL A 1032 18.10 5.08 45.84
N ILE A 1033 17.83 4.66 44.60
CA ILE A 1033 18.83 4.06 43.71
C ILE A 1033 19.15 5.09 42.62
N THR A 1034 20.42 5.19 42.27
CA THR A 1034 20.94 6.08 41.23
C THR A 1034 21.81 5.28 40.26
N PRO A 1035 22.18 5.84 39.09
CA PRO A 1035 23.16 5.21 38.21
C PRO A 1035 24.51 4.89 38.87
N SER A 1036 24.87 5.64 39.91
CA SER A 1036 26.12 5.46 40.67
C SER A 1036 25.98 4.44 41.80
N SER A 1037 24.79 3.85 41.99
CA SER A 1037 24.55 2.79 42.98
C SER A 1037 25.13 1.45 42.51
N LYS A 1038 25.67 0.66 43.45
CA LYS A 1038 26.22 -0.66 43.13
C LYS A 1038 25.11 -1.67 42.86
N TYR A 1039 25.35 -2.53 41.89
CA TYR A 1039 24.54 -3.72 41.69
C TYR A 1039 24.56 -4.63 42.92
N GLU A 1040 23.44 -5.31 43.17
CA GLU A 1040 23.26 -6.27 44.25
C GLU A 1040 23.31 -5.69 45.68
N GLU A 1041 23.27 -4.36 45.84
CA GLU A 1041 23.23 -3.69 47.14
C GLU A 1041 21.80 -3.21 47.47
N TYR A 1042 21.23 -3.69 48.58
CA TYR A 1042 19.89 -3.32 49.03
C TYR A 1042 19.89 -1.95 49.73
N SER A 1043 19.07 -1.04 49.22
CA SER A 1043 18.79 0.27 49.81
C SER A 1043 17.40 0.29 50.44
N PHE A 1044 17.29 0.86 51.64
CA PHE A 1044 16.00 1.05 52.29
C PHE A 1044 15.12 2.01 51.46
N PHE A 1045 13.94 1.54 51.06
CA PHE A 1045 13.00 2.31 50.25
C PHE A 1045 11.93 2.98 51.11
N GLY A 1046 11.34 2.24 52.05
CA GLY A 1046 10.25 2.76 52.87
C GLY A 1046 9.60 1.72 53.78
N ILE A 1047 8.53 2.14 54.44
CA ILE A 1047 7.69 1.27 55.28
C ILE A 1047 6.44 0.93 54.48
N LEU A 1048 5.99 -0.33 54.56
CA LEU A 1048 4.78 -0.76 53.90
C LEU A 1048 3.55 -0.14 54.57
N THR A 1049 2.71 0.54 53.78
CA THR A 1049 1.49 1.21 54.28
C THR A 1049 0.19 0.73 53.64
N SER A 1050 0.28 0.00 52.52
CA SER A 1050 -0.87 -0.57 51.80
C SER A 1050 -0.45 -1.91 51.17
N ASP A 1051 -1.42 -2.63 50.63
CA ASP A 1051 -1.27 -3.75 49.69
C ASP A 1051 -0.58 -3.38 48.36
N THR A 1052 -0.36 -2.09 48.12
CA THR A 1052 0.32 -1.54 46.96
C THR A 1052 1.33 -0.48 47.39
N PHE A 1053 2.44 -0.39 46.67
CA PHE A 1053 3.37 0.73 46.85
C PHE A 1053 3.79 1.31 45.50
N GLU A 1054 4.15 2.59 45.52
CA GLU A 1054 4.52 3.33 44.32
C GLU A 1054 6.02 3.56 44.27
N ILE A 1055 6.62 3.27 43.13
CA ILE A 1055 7.98 3.62 42.80
C ILE A 1055 7.95 4.67 41.70
N TYR A 1056 8.79 5.69 41.84
CA TYR A 1056 8.99 6.70 40.81
C TYR A 1056 10.35 6.47 40.18
N CYS A 1057 10.43 6.56 38.85
CA CYS A 1057 11.67 6.37 38.11
C CYS A 1057 11.85 7.41 36.99
N THR A 1058 13.11 7.77 36.70
CA THR A 1058 13.47 8.70 35.62
C THR A 1058 14.91 8.43 35.17
N THR A 1059 15.24 8.75 33.93
CA THR A 1059 16.61 8.74 33.40
C THR A 1059 17.30 10.11 33.54
N SER A 1060 16.57 11.14 33.98
CA SER A 1060 17.09 12.51 34.06
C SER A 1060 18.09 12.69 35.23
N PRO A 1061 19.31 13.20 34.99
CA PRO A 1061 20.27 13.47 36.05
C PRO A 1061 19.85 14.60 36.99
N GLU A 1062 18.83 15.39 36.62
CA GLU A 1062 18.24 16.39 37.52
C GLU A 1062 17.70 15.78 38.82
N ALA A 1063 17.35 14.49 38.82
CA ALA A 1063 16.93 13.76 40.02
C ALA A 1063 17.96 13.83 41.15
N GLN A 1064 19.26 13.89 40.83
CA GLN A 1064 20.37 14.01 41.79
C GLN A 1064 20.26 15.28 42.64
N THR A 1065 19.69 16.35 42.10
CA THR A 1065 19.53 17.65 42.78
C THR A 1065 18.46 17.63 43.86
N LYS A 1066 17.59 16.60 43.88
CA LYS A 1066 16.39 16.52 44.74
C LYS A 1066 15.39 17.66 44.52
N GLN A 1067 15.50 18.37 43.40
CA GLN A 1067 14.59 19.46 43.00
C GLN A 1067 13.66 19.09 41.84
N LEU A 1068 13.86 17.92 41.23
CA LEU A 1068 13.04 17.41 40.14
C LEU A 1068 11.58 17.26 40.62
N GLU A 1069 10.65 17.83 39.87
CA GLU A 1069 9.22 17.69 40.11
C GLU A 1069 8.78 16.25 39.86
N ILE A 1070 7.94 15.73 40.75
CA ILE A 1070 7.53 14.32 40.69
C ILE A 1070 6.76 13.97 39.40
N GLU A 1071 6.06 14.94 38.80
CA GLU A 1071 5.31 14.80 37.55
C GLU A 1071 6.20 14.48 36.34
N LYS A 1072 7.51 14.75 36.43
CA LYS A 1072 8.49 14.43 35.38
C LYS A 1072 9.04 13.00 35.50
N ALA A 1073 8.61 12.23 36.49
CA ALA A 1073 9.01 10.84 36.70
C ALA A 1073 7.87 9.87 36.34
N ILE A 1074 8.22 8.68 35.89
CA ILE A 1074 7.28 7.60 35.60
C ILE A 1074 6.95 6.90 36.91
N VAL A 1075 5.65 6.76 37.22
CA VAL A 1075 5.16 6.00 38.38
C VAL A 1075 4.87 4.55 38.00
N LYS A 1076 5.44 3.60 38.75
CA LYS A 1076 5.08 2.18 38.69
C LYS A 1076 4.42 1.77 40.01
N ARG A 1077 3.19 1.25 39.91
CA ARG A 1077 2.41 0.76 41.06
C ARG A 1077 2.61 -0.74 41.20
N ILE A 1078 3.15 -1.16 42.33
CA ILE A 1078 3.49 -2.56 42.60
C ILE A 1078 2.44 -3.13 43.54
N ALA A 1079 1.69 -4.12 43.06
CA ALA A 1079 0.73 -4.87 43.87
C ALA A 1079 1.41 -6.05 44.53
N LEU A 1080 1.22 -6.17 45.84
CA LEU A 1080 1.86 -7.22 46.62
C LEU A 1080 1.13 -8.55 46.47
N LYS A 1081 1.90 -9.63 46.53
CA LYS A 1081 1.38 -11.01 46.38
C LYS A 1081 0.75 -11.53 47.67
N ASN A 1082 1.22 -11.04 48.82
CA ASN A 1082 0.80 -11.49 50.14
C ASN A 1082 -0.06 -10.44 50.87
N ASP A 1083 -0.90 -10.92 51.78
CA ASP A 1083 -1.62 -10.07 52.74
C ASP A 1083 -0.73 -9.77 53.95
N TYR A 1084 -0.58 -8.50 54.30
CA TYR A 1084 0.25 -8.05 55.42
C TYR A 1084 -0.60 -7.56 56.58
N ASN A 1085 -0.23 -7.95 57.81
CA ASN A 1085 -0.94 -7.51 59.01
C ASN A 1085 -0.73 -6.00 59.26
N GLY A 1086 -1.80 -5.21 59.24
CA GLY A 1086 -1.76 -3.75 59.46
C GLY A 1086 -1.20 -3.31 60.83
N ASP A 1087 -1.15 -4.22 61.82
CA ASP A 1087 -0.56 -3.94 63.14
C ASP A 1087 0.98 -4.09 63.15
N GLU A 1088 1.58 -4.71 62.13
CA GLU A 1088 3.03 -4.89 62.00
C GLU A 1088 3.66 -3.90 61.00
N LYS A 1089 4.88 -3.43 61.27
CA LYS A 1089 5.62 -2.52 60.37
C LYS A 1089 6.61 -3.29 59.52
N TYR A 1090 6.19 -3.63 58.30
CA TYR A 1090 7.06 -4.23 57.29
C TYR A 1090 7.89 -3.16 56.58
N ARG A 1091 9.11 -3.53 56.17
CA ARG A 1091 10.06 -2.65 55.46
C ARG A 1091 10.26 -3.13 54.03
N ILE A 1092 10.38 -2.17 53.12
CA ILE A 1092 10.66 -2.40 51.71
C ILE A 1092 12.12 -2.01 51.44
N TYR A 1093 12.88 -2.91 50.84
CA TYR A 1093 14.21 -2.62 50.30
C TYR A 1093 14.21 -2.87 48.80
N ILE A 1094 14.99 -2.08 48.07
CA ILE A 1094 15.18 -2.23 46.63
C ILE A 1094 16.67 -2.29 46.30
N LYS A 1095 17.03 -3.01 45.24
CA LYS A 1095 18.39 -3.04 44.68
C LYS A 1095 18.35 -3.02 43.16
N ALA A 1096 19.45 -2.61 42.53
CA ALA A 1096 19.66 -2.81 41.09
C ALA A 1096 20.10 -4.26 40.82
N ASN A 1097 19.50 -4.91 39.81
CA ASN A 1097 19.79 -6.31 39.48
C ASN A 1097 21.08 -6.46 38.67
N LYS A 1098 21.88 -7.45 39.06
CA LYS A 1098 23.10 -7.83 38.34
C LYS A 1098 22.84 -8.06 36.85
N ASN A 1099 23.65 -7.41 36.01
CA ASN A 1099 23.60 -7.49 34.55
C ASN A 1099 22.25 -7.06 33.93
N GLU A 1100 21.40 -6.36 34.69
CA GLU A 1100 20.10 -5.88 34.24
C GLU A 1100 19.96 -4.38 34.59
N PRO A 1101 20.57 -3.48 33.81
CA PRO A 1101 20.65 -2.04 34.11
C PRO A 1101 19.30 -1.32 34.14
N THR A 1102 18.21 -2.01 33.79
CA THR A 1102 16.84 -1.48 33.77
C THR A 1102 15.88 -2.24 34.67
N LYS A 1103 16.37 -3.19 35.48
CA LYS A 1103 15.56 -3.92 36.45
C LYS A 1103 16.05 -3.66 37.86
N ILE A 1104 15.08 -3.51 38.75
CA ILE A 1104 15.30 -3.54 40.19
C ILE A 1104 14.65 -4.76 40.77
N HIS A 1105 15.09 -5.14 41.95
CA HIS A 1105 14.48 -6.19 42.73
C HIS A 1105 14.05 -5.64 44.07
N TYR A 1106 12.81 -5.90 44.46
CA TYR A 1106 12.30 -5.50 45.77
C TYR A 1106 12.20 -6.71 46.70
N ILE A 1107 12.40 -6.44 47.99
CA ILE A 1107 12.13 -7.40 49.06
C ILE A 1107 11.30 -6.76 50.15
N ILE A 1108 10.50 -7.57 50.83
CA ILE A 1108 9.76 -7.20 52.03
C ILE A 1108 10.25 -8.02 53.22
N VAL A 1109 10.59 -7.31 54.30
CA VAL A 1109 11.15 -7.91 55.52
C VAL A 1109 10.46 -7.35 56.78
N LYS A 1110 10.50 -8.10 57.89
CA LYS A 1110 10.02 -7.61 59.19
C LYS A 1110 11.05 -6.68 59.83
N LYS A 1111 12.32 -7.04 59.78
CA LYS A 1111 13.45 -6.33 60.37
C LYS A 1111 14.57 -6.12 59.36
N GLU A 1112 15.42 -5.13 59.62
CA GLU A 1112 16.58 -4.83 58.77
C GLU A 1112 17.60 -5.98 58.75
N GLU A 1113 17.80 -6.65 59.89
CA GLU A 1113 18.65 -7.85 60.04
C GLU A 1113 18.25 -8.99 59.08
N ASP A 1114 16.96 -9.08 58.72
CA ASP A 1114 16.43 -10.13 57.85
C ASP A 1114 16.96 -10.02 56.41
N VAL A 1115 17.44 -8.84 56.00
CA VAL A 1115 18.05 -8.61 54.68
C VAL A 1115 19.36 -9.38 54.53
N GLU A 1116 20.20 -9.37 55.57
CA GLU A 1116 21.52 -10.03 55.55
C GLU A 1116 21.40 -11.56 55.57
N ILE A 1117 20.43 -12.10 56.31
CA ILE A 1117 20.19 -13.55 56.41
C ILE A 1117 19.28 -14.09 55.29
N LYS A 1118 18.81 -13.21 54.38
CA LYS A 1118 17.92 -13.52 53.25
C LYS A 1118 16.58 -14.15 53.66
N GLU A 1119 16.00 -13.68 54.76
CA GLU A 1119 14.67 -14.10 55.23
C GLU A 1119 13.62 -13.13 54.69
N PHE A 1120 13.25 -13.30 53.41
CA PHE A 1120 12.29 -12.44 52.72
C PHE A 1120 10.87 -12.97 52.85
N LEU A 1121 9.92 -12.09 53.16
CA LEU A 1121 8.49 -12.42 53.16
C LEU A 1121 7.92 -12.44 51.75
N GLU A 1122 8.45 -11.58 50.89
CA GLU A 1122 8.10 -11.46 49.48
C GLU A 1122 9.26 -10.82 48.74
N GLU A 1123 9.46 -11.26 47.50
CA GLU A 1123 10.45 -10.71 46.59
C GLU A 1123 9.94 -10.80 45.14
N ASP A 1124 10.30 -9.82 44.31
CA ASP A 1124 10.08 -9.87 42.86
C ASP A 1124 10.97 -8.87 42.11
N ASP A 1125 11.12 -9.10 40.81
CA ASP A 1125 11.79 -8.18 39.90
C ASP A 1125 10.80 -7.20 39.27
N ILE A 1126 11.22 -5.95 39.14
CA ILE A 1126 10.46 -4.87 38.51
C ILE A 1126 11.25 -4.38 37.30
N ASN A 1127 10.67 -4.55 36.12
CA ASN A 1127 11.19 -3.94 34.91
C ASN A 1127 10.82 -2.46 34.86
N LEU A 1128 11.81 -1.58 34.67
CA LEU A 1128 11.64 -0.13 34.60
C LEU A 1128 11.44 0.41 33.18
N GLU A 1129 11.74 -0.39 32.15
CA GLU A 1129 11.45 -0.06 30.75
C GLU A 1129 9.95 0.02 30.46
#